data_AF-A0AAN7UA04-F1
#
_entry.id   AF-A0AAN7UA04-F1
#
_cell.length_a   1.000
_cell.length_b   1.000
_cell.length_c   1.000
_cell.angle_alpha   90.00
_cell.angle_beta   90.00
_cell.angle_gamma   90.00
#
_symmetry.space_group_name_H-M   'P 1'
#
loop_
_entity.id
_entity.type
_entity.pdbx_description
1 polymer ?
#
loop_
_entity_poly.entity_id
_entity_poly.type
_entity_poly.pdbx_seq_one_letter_code
_entity_poly.pdbx_strand_id
1 'polypeptide(L)'
;MSGLVRPTDALPLESIHLSILPKTTHNIIWSPDNELAIGCDDCVIIYVPDFTLGAPVINGQEGLRQYNEAALRFPVAPLKSHELNSHLFENAGQDFTSFSFFTGSGNGLLTGHGSTLNHTVALQWSPGGLGRMSRSVLAVLTSAGIITVYCQGAPDAVASSSAHNAGSIRPWVAAWHVGAGMLVPAAEGHESPEKKEYIIAFAWAKDTGSKVTLLAYLNTDHEIVLLRVHATHDIKARSGHPGIWSVLEVARFVADGPHSMPSDPTDPHYTYASSSFALSWSPWLRRGSSLTCILSYVSHNYIGFRQITIDDTGEGLHLCDVRVNRADASGVCLYLSTDAFVVWEDKIWTVPGSNICRGVIASPTRVQAFELPFDHTSPVLRHTTDECGTTYPSQEDLPHIENPITGLFPTLAFIGLIIHQPSSSQNTSTPSYTLVRLSATHDNSAWHQTNLILPPESEGSFNSPGWATDISQIIEHQLPRALAHRQGNITTNGRDEADFDSEEDEDEDDFDSDLDSEFGDEDNARVSFFGIRGVDTEDQIHLHRVRVWGLTASPAGGTSAVFISQHSNLDFERDTFAGLKCRVLFGTHVGSQVTGESEVTNGAIPKSLSTEAKAWEWMYGGGPHVPGFSMPAQTSGDNRTALRDQFEIIARTQKCIFCELPLLPRDDGSSSCCDNGHVFENCANTGVPVVAPNISRTCGVCGMKCLNSEELLNIAPQLKDIIEQDISPELCGGCGGKFVG
;
A
#
# COMPACT_ATOMS: atom_id res chain seq x y z
N MET A 1 -16.53 21.42 21.27
CA MET A 1 -16.10 21.67 19.89
C MET A 1 -14.59 21.72 19.93
N SER A 2 -13.93 20.63 19.54
CA SER A 2 -12.55 20.75 19.07
C SER A 2 -12.54 21.63 17.82
N GLY A 3 -11.37 22.20 17.47
CA GLY A 3 -11.22 23.05 16.30
C GLY A 3 -11.65 22.33 15.02
N LEU A 4 -12.35 23.03 14.13
CA LEU A 4 -12.63 22.53 12.79
C LEU A 4 -11.38 22.69 11.93
N VAL A 5 -10.75 21.56 11.62
CA VAL A 5 -9.49 21.48 10.89
C VAL A 5 -9.64 22.03 9.47
N ARG A 6 -8.66 22.82 9.01
CA ARG A 6 -8.50 23.25 7.61
C ARG A 6 -7.34 22.49 6.94
N PRO A 7 -7.30 22.35 5.61
CA PRO A 7 -6.18 21.67 4.94
C PRO A 7 -4.83 22.38 5.18
N THR A 8 -4.88 23.71 5.39
CA THR A 8 -3.74 24.55 5.76
C THR A 8 -3.12 24.23 7.12
N ASP A 9 -3.79 23.41 7.93
CA ASP A 9 -3.38 23.08 9.29
C ASP A 9 -2.69 21.70 9.33
N ALA A 10 -2.61 21.01 8.18
CA ALA A 10 -1.83 19.81 7.96
C ALA A 10 -0.37 20.15 7.59
N LEU A 11 0.54 19.25 7.95
CA LEU A 11 1.98 19.37 7.66
C LEU A 11 2.25 19.12 6.17
N PRO A 12 3.31 19.70 5.57
CA PRO A 12 3.73 19.28 4.23
C PRO A 12 4.09 17.79 4.21
N LEU A 13 3.88 17.12 3.06
CA LEU A 13 4.35 15.75 2.86
C LEU A 13 5.84 15.74 2.54
N GLU A 14 6.65 15.49 3.57
CA GLU A 14 8.11 15.38 3.46
C GLU A 14 8.55 13.97 3.03
N SER A 15 9.75 13.87 2.46
CA SER A 15 10.33 12.59 2.03
C SER A 15 10.77 11.72 3.22
N ILE A 16 10.41 10.44 3.23
CA ILE A 16 10.84 9.51 4.28
C ILE A 16 12.24 8.98 3.94
N HIS A 17 13.23 9.26 4.78
CA HIS A 17 14.59 8.73 4.63
C HIS A 17 14.71 7.35 5.29
N LEU A 18 15.40 6.40 4.64
CA LEU A 18 15.42 4.98 5.05
C LEU A 18 16.84 4.41 5.03
N SER A 19 17.27 3.82 6.15
CA SER A 19 18.52 3.03 6.24
C SER A 19 18.25 1.54 5.99
N ILE A 20 17.90 1.21 4.75
CA ILE A 20 17.48 -0.15 4.34
C ILE A 20 18.17 -0.58 3.04
N LEU A 21 18.20 -1.90 2.81
CA LEU A 21 18.63 -2.49 1.55
C LEU A 21 17.43 -3.17 0.87
N PRO A 22 16.84 -2.58 -0.18
CA PRO A 22 15.88 -3.29 -1.03
C PRO A 22 16.57 -4.34 -1.89
N LYS A 23 15.86 -5.44 -2.21
CA LYS A 23 16.35 -6.54 -3.07
C LYS A 23 15.54 -6.75 -4.33
N THR A 24 14.27 -6.39 -4.30
CA THR A 24 13.22 -6.90 -5.17
C THR A 24 12.34 -5.77 -5.70
N THR A 25 11.44 -6.13 -6.61
CA THR A 25 10.57 -5.25 -7.36
C THR A 25 9.23 -5.03 -6.63
N HIS A 26 8.51 -3.93 -6.91
CA HIS A 26 7.24 -3.54 -6.25
C HIS A 26 7.31 -3.38 -4.70
N ASN A 27 8.43 -2.91 -4.14
CA ASN A 27 8.65 -2.86 -2.68
C ASN A 27 7.95 -1.71 -1.92
N ILE A 28 6.85 -1.13 -2.45
CA ILE A 28 6.03 -0.12 -1.74
C ILE A 28 4.55 -0.28 -2.08
N ILE A 29 3.67 -0.28 -1.08
CA ILE A 29 2.21 -0.38 -1.28
C ILE A 29 1.39 0.25 -0.14
N TRP A 30 0.45 1.13 -0.49
CA TRP A 30 -0.57 1.65 0.44
C TRP A 30 -1.71 0.66 0.69
N SER A 31 -2.21 0.65 1.92
CA SER A 31 -3.42 -0.07 2.33
C SER A 31 -4.70 0.72 1.99
N PRO A 32 -5.87 0.06 1.92
CA PRO A 32 -7.18 0.72 1.91
C PRO A 32 -7.45 1.70 3.08
N ASP A 33 -6.59 1.71 4.10
CA ASP A 33 -6.64 2.56 5.29
C ASP A 33 -5.47 3.58 5.34
N ASN A 34 -4.74 3.76 4.23
CA ASN A 34 -3.57 4.63 4.06
C ASN A 34 -2.33 4.29 4.92
N GLU A 35 -2.26 3.07 5.47
CA GLU A 35 -1.04 2.51 6.05
C GLU A 35 -0.07 2.14 4.90
N LEU A 36 1.17 2.63 4.93
CA LEU A 36 2.15 2.49 3.84
C LEU A 36 3.18 1.40 4.17
N ALA A 37 3.14 0.27 3.46
CA ALA A 37 4.10 -0.82 3.63
C ALA A 37 5.28 -0.72 2.66
N ILE A 38 6.49 -1.00 3.15
CA ILE A 38 7.76 -0.99 2.40
C ILE A 38 8.51 -2.30 2.63
N GLY A 39 8.89 -2.98 1.55
CA GLY A 39 9.61 -4.25 1.59
C GLY A 39 11.13 -4.05 1.57
N CYS A 40 11.82 -4.75 2.47
CA CYS A 40 13.27 -4.75 2.62
C CYS A 40 13.84 -6.17 2.47
N ASP A 41 15.17 -6.30 2.54
CA ASP A 41 15.88 -7.59 2.57
C ASP A 41 15.34 -8.55 3.64
N ASP A 42 15.44 -8.17 4.92
CA ASP A 42 15.12 -9.05 6.06
C ASP A 42 13.77 -8.76 6.74
N CYS A 43 13.10 -7.67 6.37
CA CYS A 43 11.92 -7.14 7.05
C CYS A 43 10.91 -6.46 6.11
N VAL A 44 9.73 -6.17 6.66
CA VAL A 44 8.81 -5.15 6.14
C VAL A 44 8.77 -4.00 7.15
N ILE A 45 8.69 -2.76 6.68
CA ILE A 45 8.38 -1.58 7.50
C ILE A 45 6.96 -1.12 7.11
N ILE A 46 6.14 -0.71 8.09
CA ILE A 46 4.83 -0.12 7.83
C ILE A 46 4.75 1.25 8.53
N TYR A 47 4.42 2.28 7.77
CA TYR A 47 4.17 3.63 8.27
C TYR A 47 2.67 3.85 8.44
N VAL A 48 2.24 4.14 9.68
CA VAL A 48 0.83 4.44 9.99
C VAL A 48 0.64 5.95 9.99
N PRO A 49 -0.29 6.52 9.19
CA PRO A 49 -0.49 7.96 9.12
C PRO A 49 -0.96 8.49 10.47
N ASP A 50 -0.41 9.64 10.88
CA ASP A 50 -0.96 10.38 12.02
C ASP A 50 -2.02 11.38 11.53
N PHE A 51 -3.15 11.44 12.23
CA PHE A 51 -4.24 12.37 11.98
C PHE A 51 -4.40 13.38 13.14
N THR A 52 -3.54 13.31 14.16
CA THR A 52 -3.47 14.31 15.23
C THR A 52 -2.71 15.53 14.73
N LEU A 53 -3.34 16.70 14.86
CA LEU A 53 -2.83 17.96 14.33
C LEU A 53 -2.57 18.90 15.50
N GLY A 54 -1.29 19.12 15.79
CA GLY A 54 -0.82 19.93 16.92
C GLY A 54 -0.77 19.16 18.26
N ALA A 55 0.32 18.43 18.49
CA ALA A 55 0.78 18.04 19.82
C ALA A 55 1.86 19.05 20.31
N PRO A 56 2.03 19.29 21.61
CA PRO A 56 2.88 20.38 22.10
C PRO A 56 4.38 20.11 21.87
N VAL A 57 5.11 21.17 21.48
CA VAL A 57 6.57 21.17 21.46
C VAL A 57 7.10 20.96 22.89
N ILE A 58 7.62 19.76 23.16
CA ILE A 58 8.27 19.42 24.42
C ILE A 58 9.75 19.13 24.10
N ASN A 59 10.64 19.94 24.67
CA ASN A 59 12.10 19.75 24.64
C ASN A 59 12.83 19.85 23.28
N GLY A 60 12.25 20.54 22.29
CA GLY A 60 13.03 21.21 21.22
C GLY A 60 13.74 20.35 20.17
N GLN A 61 13.66 19.01 20.26
CA GLN A 61 14.18 18.09 19.24
C GLN A 61 13.20 16.94 18.99
N GLU A 62 12.08 17.23 18.33
CA GLU A 62 11.39 16.32 17.40
C GLU A 62 10.37 17.15 16.60
N GLY A 63 10.46 17.12 15.27
CA GLY A 63 9.44 17.71 14.39
C GLY A 63 8.16 16.90 14.44
N LEU A 64 7.01 17.50 14.07
CA LEU A 64 5.78 16.74 13.96
C LEU A 64 5.91 15.78 12.76
N ARG A 65 5.71 14.48 13.00
CA ARG A 65 5.86 13.43 11.99
C ARG A 65 4.50 13.15 11.35
N GLN A 66 4.41 13.19 10.01
CA GLN A 66 3.21 12.87 9.22
C GLN A 66 2.83 11.38 9.33
N TYR A 67 3.83 10.53 9.62
CA TYR A 67 3.71 9.11 9.84
C TYR A 67 4.37 8.69 11.16
N ASN A 68 3.74 7.77 11.89
CA ASN A 68 4.36 7.10 13.02
C ASN A 68 5.36 6.03 12.52
N GLU A 69 6.65 6.24 12.81
CA GLU A 69 7.75 5.31 12.49
C GLU A 69 7.79 4.09 13.43
N ALA A 70 7.14 4.16 14.59
CA ALA A 70 7.38 3.28 15.72
C ALA A 70 7.10 1.78 15.46
N ALA A 71 8.17 1.07 15.11
CA ALA A 71 8.41 -0.37 15.26
C ALA A 71 7.35 -1.32 14.67
N LEU A 72 6.89 -1.05 13.44
CA LEU A 72 6.28 -2.09 12.59
C LEU A 72 7.30 -2.89 11.75
N ARG A 73 8.60 -2.75 12.04
CA ARG A 73 9.68 -3.57 11.46
C ARG A 73 9.64 -4.99 12.03
N PHE A 74 8.88 -5.89 11.41
CA PHE A 74 8.91 -7.33 11.70
C PHE A 74 9.84 -8.08 10.74
N PRO A 75 10.58 -9.11 11.20
CA PRO A 75 11.41 -9.94 10.34
C PRO A 75 10.54 -10.82 9.42
N VAL A 76 10.93 -10.92 8.16
CA VAL A 76 10.25 -11.71 7.12
C VAL A 76 10.69 -13.18 7.14
N ALA A 77 11.79 -13.48 7.84
CA ALA A 77 12.15 -14.83 8.27
C ALA A 77 11.15 -15.33 9.32
N PRO A 78 10.21 -16.27 9.00
CA PRO A 78 9.16 -16.62 9.93
C PRO A 78 9.71 -17.46 11.09
N LEU A 79 8.98 -17.47 12.21
CA LEU A 79 8.98 -18.64 13.08
C LEU A 79 8.36 -19.79 12.27
N LYS A 80 9.21 -20.62 11.65
CA LYS A 80 8.84 -21.68 10.68
C LYS A 80 8.12 -22.88 11.33
N SER A 81 7.26 -22.65 12.32
CA SER A 81 6.40 -23.71 12.85
C SER A 81 5.16 -23.88 11.97
N HIS A 82 4.97 -25.12 11.51
CA HIS A 82 3.75 -25.58 10.85
C HIS A 82 2.56 -25.52 11.82
N GLU A 83 2.81 -25.63 13.14
CA GLU A 83 1.80 -25.56 14.20
C GLU A 83 0.98 -24.26 14.19
N LEU A 84 1.50 -23.17 13.58
CA LEU A 84 0.75 -21.92 13.41
C LEU A 84 -0.58 -22.16 12.69
N ASN A 85 -0.62 -23.07 11.71
CA ASN A 85 -1.83 -23.40 10.96
C ASN A 85 -2.73 -24.44 11.66
N SER A 86 -2.34 -25.01 12.79
CA SER A 86 -3.13 -26.07 13.45
C SER A 86 -4.56 -25.63 13.77
N HIS A 87 -4.73 -24.37 14.20
CA HIS A 87 -6.03 -23.76 14.47
C HIS A 87 -6.94 -23.66 13.22
N LEU A 88 -6.39 -23.61 12.00
CA LEU A 88 -7.18 -23.61 10.76
C LEU A 88 -7.82 -24.99 10.55
N PHE A 89 -7.05 -26.05 10.76
CA PHE A 89 -7.53 -27.43 10.65
C PHE A 89 -8.51 -27.79 11.76
N GLU A 90 -8.26 -27.34 13.00
CA GLU A 90 -9.21 -27.45 14.12
C GLU A 90 -10.55 -26.73 13.81
N ASN A 91 -10.50 -25.49 13.32
CA ASN A 91 -11.68 -24.73 12.89
C ASN A 91 -12.41 -25.35 11.68
N ALA A 92 -11.71 -26.14 10.85
CA ALA A 92 -12.28 -26.87 9.71
C ALA A 92 -12.76 -28.29 10.07
N GLY A 93 -12.49 -28.78 11.28
CA GLY A 93 -12.79 -30.16 11.70
C GLY A 93 -11.97 -31.22 10.97
N GLN A 94 -10.75 -30.88 10.51
CA GLN A 94 -9.88 -31.75 9.70
C GLN A 94 -8.62 -32.15 10.47
N ASP A 95 -8.07 -33.33 10.18
CA ASP A 95 -6.81 -33.79 10.78
C ASP A 95 -5.63 -32.93 10.30
N PHE A 96 -4.79 -32.51 11.24
CA PHE A 96 -3.65 -31.63 10.96
C PHE A 96 -2.44 -32.40 10.41
N THR A 97 -2.32 -32.45 9.07
CA THR A 97 -1.16 -33.02 8.37
C THR A 97 -0.01 -32.01 8.31
N SER A 98 1.21 -32.46 8.63
CA SER A 98 2.44 -31.64 8.56
C SER A 98 3.61 -32.41 7.95
N PHE A 99 4.42 -31.73 7.14
CA PHE A 99 5.63 -32.32 6.56
C PHE A 99 6.83 -32.18 7.50
N SER A 100 7.65 -33.23 7.56
CA SER A 100 8.92 -33.18 8.28
C SER A 100 9.91 -32.17 7.68
N PHE A 101 10.73 -31.62 8.56
CA PHE A 101 11.58 -30.46 8.29
C PHE A 101 12.74 -30.79 7.35
N PHE A 102 12.69 -30.21 6.15
CA PHE A 102 13.89 -29.87 5.38
C PHE A 102 13.58 -28.72 4.43
N THR A 103 14.50 -27.76 4.33
CA THR A 103 14.44 -26.63 3.41
C THR A 103 14.78 -27.10 2.01
N GLY A 104 13.75 -27.55 1.26
CA GLY A 104 13.85 -27.71 -0.17
C GLY A 104 13.87 -26.35 -0.85
N SER A 105 14.74 -26.20 -1.84
CA SER A 105 14.61 -25.18 -2.88
C SER A 105 13.56 -25.66 -3.90
N GLY A 106 12.63 -24.80 -4.31
CA GLY A 106 11.74 -25.10 -5.44
C GLY A 106 12.50 -25.14 -6.77
N ASN A 107 11.85 -25.60 -7.84
CA ASN A 107 12.48 -25.72 -9.17
C ASN A 107 12.48 -24.40 -9.98
N GLY A 108 11.85 -23.33 -9.47
CA GLY A 108 11.77 -22.04 -10.15
C GLY A 108 12.93 -21.09 -9.82
N LEU A 109 13.09 -20.00 -10.56
CA LEU A 109 14.20 -19.05 -10.36
C LEU A 109 14.19 -18.42 -8.95
N LEU A 110 13.01 -17.96 -8.50
CA LEU A 110 12.79 -17.36 -7.18
C LEU A 110 12.98 -18.38 -6.05
N THR A 111 12.21 -19.47 -6.11
CA THR A 111 12.10 -20.47 -5.05
C THR A 111 13.24 -21.47 -5.05
N GLY A 112 14.00 -21.54 -6.15
CA GLY A 112 15.29 -22.21 -6.26
C GLY A 112 16.38 -21.39 -5.60
N HIS A 113 16.93 -20.42 -6.34
CA HIS A 113 18.12 -19.68 -5.96
C HIS A 113 17.91 -18.73 -4.77
N GLY A 114 16.72 -18.15 -4.62
CA GLY A 114 16.41 -17.19 -3.56
C GLY A 114 16.02 -17.80 -2.21
N SER A 115 15.72 -19.10 -2.15
CA SER A 115 15.15 -19.76 -0.95
C SER A 115 16.02 -19.69 0.31
N THR A 116 17.34 -19.60 0.15
CA THR A 116 18.30 -19.48 1.26
C THR A 116 18.33 -18.08 1.87
N LEU A 117 17.92 -17.05 1.12
CA LEU A 117 17.89 -15.65 1.55
C LEU A 117 16.59 -15.32 2.30
N ASN A 118 15.47 -15.95 1.94
CA ASN A 118 14.13 -15.72 2.53
C ASN A 118 13.72 -14.21 2.54
N HIS A 119 14.13 -13.45 1.52
CA HIS A 119 13.83 -12.02 1.43
C HIS A 119 12.40 -11.75 0.95
N THR A 120 11.92 -10.52 1.16
CA THR A 120 10.62 -10.04 0.66
C THR A 120 10.58 -10.08 -0.87
N VAL A 121 9.61 -10.77 -1.47
CA VAL A 121 9.44 -10.88 -2.93
C VAL A 121 8.25 -10.09 -3.44
N ALA A 122 7.10 -10.16 -2.74
CA ALA A 122 5.92 -9.37 -3.08
C ALA A 122 5.11 -9.03 -1.82
N LEU A 123 4.50 -7.84 -1.81
CA LEU A 123 3.65 -7.33 -0.75
C LEU A 123 2.26 -7.02 -1.29
N GLN A 124 1.21 -7.44 -0.59
CA GLN A 124 -0.14 -6.95 -0.90
C GLN A 124 -1.05 -6.90 0.32
N TRP A 125 -1.69 -5.76 0.50
CA TRP A 125 -2.79 -5.56 1.43
C TRP A 125 -4.06 -6.28 0.99
N SER A 126 -4.77 -6.88 1.93
CA SER A 126 -6.14 -7.33 1.71
C SER A 126 -7.10 -6.14 1.56
N PRO A 127 -8.31 -6.35 1.03
CA PRO A 127 -9.49 -5.58 1.40
C PRO A 127 -9.63 -5.40 2.92
N GLY A 128 -10.34 -4.35 3.35
CA GLY A 128 -10.70 -4.15 4.75
C GLY A 128 -11.64 -5.26 5.25
N GLY A 129 -11.65 -5.49 6.57
CA GLY A 129 -12.57 -6.44 7.23
C GLY A 129 -11.92 -7.68 7.83
N LEU A 130 -10.72 -8.07 7.37
CA LEU A 130 -9.99 -9.23 7.91
C LEU A 130 -9.18 -8.91 9.18
N GLY A 131 -8.73 -7.65 9.34
CA GLY A 131 -7.97 -7.20 10.51
C GLY A 131 -8.87 -6.78 11.68
N ARG A 132 -8.29 -6.67 12.88
CA ARG A 132 -8.96 -6.15 14.08
C ARG A 132 -9.52 -4.74 13.78
N MET A 133 -10.75 -4.46 14.23
CA MET A 133 -11.53 -3.25 13.88
C MET A 133 -11.77 -3.07 12.37
N SER A 134 -11.94 -4.17 11.61
CA SER A 134 -12.07 -4.19 10.15
C SER A 134 -10.94 -3.46 9.39
N ARG A 135 -9.73 -3.42 9.96
CA ARG A 135 -8.52 -3.02 9.22
C ARG A 135 -8.18 -4.02 8.12
N SER A 136 -7.31 -3.61 7.20
CA SER A 136 -6.69 -4.52 6.24
C SER A 136 -5.60 -5.36 6.91
N VAL A 137 -5.19 -6.46 6.29
CA VAL A 137 -4.01 -7.28 6.70
C VAL A 137 -2.99 -7.33 5.58
N LEU A 138 -1.72 -7.57 5.91
CA LEU A 138 -0.64 -7.58 4.94
C LEU A 138 -0.18 -9.01 4.65
N ALA A 139 -0.29 -9.42 3.38
CA ALA A 139 0.32 -10.65 2.90
C ALA A 139 1.71 -10.37 2.34
N VAL A 140 2.66 -11.22 2.71
CA VAL A 140 4.08 -11.14 2.31
C VAL A 140 4.48 -12.46 1.66
N LEU A 141 4.83 -12.43 0.38
CA LEU A 141 5.50 -13.55 -0.29
C LEU A 141 7.02 -13.43 -0.08
N THR A 142 7.63 -14.56 0.27
CA THR A 142 9.07 -14.69 0.51
C THR A 142 9.74 -15.46 -0.62
N SER A 143 11.05 -15.27 -0.81
CA SER A 143 11.85 -16.03 -1.77
C SER A 143 11.97 -17.54 -1.44
N ALA A 144 11.48 -17.98 -0.28
CA ALA A 144 11.29 -19.40 0.05
C ALA A 144 10.02 -20.01 -0.58
N GLY A 145 9.19 -19.22 -1.28
CA GLY A 145 7.92 -19.66 -1.85
C GLY A 145 6.80 -19.83 -0.83
N ILE A 146 6.85 -19.04 0.25
CA ILE A 146 5.88 -19.01 1.35
C ILE A 146 5.20 -17.65 1.37
N ILE A 147 3.86 -17.63 1.35
CA ILE A 147 3.06 -16.45 1.76
C ILE A 147 2.89 -16.53 3.28
N THR A 148 3.17 -15.43 3.99
CA THR A 148 2.76 -15.25 5.39
C THR A 148 1.80 -14.06 5.48
N VAL A 149 0.68 -14.23 6.17
CA VAL A 149 -0.30 -13.15 6.41
C VAL A 149 -0.09 -12.61 7.82
N TYR A 150 0.24 -11.32 7.90
CA TYR A 150 0.45 -10.60 9.15
C TYR A 150 -0.75 -9.70 9.45
N CYS A 151 -1.17 -9.69 10.70
CA CYS A 151 -2.26 -8.84 11.19
C CYS A 151 -1.84 -8.10 12.47
N GLN A 152 -2.61 -7.07 12.84
CA GLN A 152 -2.45 -6.42 14.13
C GLN A 152 -2.95 -7.34 15.26
N GLY A 153 -2.07 -7.70 16.20
CA GLY A 153 -2.45 -8.47 17.37
C GLY A 153 -3.43 -7.74 18.30
N ALA A 154 -4.08 -8.50 19.19
CA ALA A 154 -4.84 -7.93 20.30
C ALA A 154 -3.93 -7.11 21.25
N PRO A 155 -4.40 -5.96 21.78
CA PRO A 155 -3.59 -5.06 22.60
C PRO A 155 -3.50 -5.49 24.06
N ASP A 156 -2.50 -4.96 24.78
CA ASP A 156 -2.38 -5.11 26.23
C ASP A 156 -3.39 -4.24 27.00
N ALA A 157 -4.19 -4.88 27.85
CA ALA A 157 -5.25 -4.25 28.66
C ALA A 157 -4.74 -3.23 29.72
N VAL A 158 -3.44 -2.92 29.74
CA VAL A 158 -2.81 -1.95 30.64
C VAL A 158 -2.39 -0.67 29.89
N ALA A 159 -2.07 -0.77 28.59
CA ALA A 159 -1.52 0.33 27.80
C ALA A 159 -2.48 1.51 27.62
N SER A 160 -3.79 1.23 27.56
CA SER A 160 -4.91 2.17 27.42
C SER A 160 -5.05 3.21 28.55
N SER A 161 -4.17 3.18 29.55
CA SER A 161 -4.07 4.18 30.63
C SER A 161 -3.06 5.32 30.37
N SER A 162 -2.22 5.21 29.32
CA SER A 162 -1.05 6.09 29.10
C SER A 162 -1.09 6.94 27.81
N ALA A 163 -2.27 7.02 27.18
CA ALA A 163 -2.50 7.51 25.81
C ALA A 163 -2.34 9.04 25.56
N HIS A 164 -1.36 9.69 26.20
CA HIS A 164 -0.94 11.06 25.89
C HIS A 164 0.57 11.22 25.66
N ASN A 165 1.40 10.20 25.97
CA ASN A 165 2.83 10.21 25.67
C ASN A 165 3.22 8.92 24.91
N ALA A 166 3.86 9.09 23.76
CA ALA A 166 4.68 8.10 23.03
C ALA A 166 4.18 6.64 22.90
N GLY A 167 3.68 6.29 21.72
CA GLY A 167 4.16 5.10 21.00
C GLY A 167 4.13 3.73 21.70
N SER A 168 3.04 3.36 22.37
CA SER A 168 2.81 1.97 22.80
C SER A 168 2.52 1.07 21.57
N ILE A 169 3.59 0.64 20.91
CA ILE A 169 3.58 -0.13 19.65
C ILE A 169 2.70 -1.38 19.75
N ARG A 170 1.87 -1.60 18.72
CA ARG A 170 1.11 -2.84 18.57
C ARG A 170 1.98 -3.90 17.87
N PRO A 171 2.15 -5.10 18.45
CA PRO A 171 2.83 -6.18 17.75
C PRO A 171 1.99 -6.60 16.53
N TRP A 172 2.59 -6.50 15.35
CA TRP A 172 2.12 -7.21 14.18
C TRP A 172 2.56 -8.67 14.29
N VAL A 173 1.62 -9.59 14.07
CA VAL A 173 1.79 -11.02 14.30
C VAL A 173 1.43 -11.79 13.04
N ALA A 174 2.20 -12.84 12.74
CA ALA A 174 1.84 -13.80 11.70
C ALA A 174 0.59 -14.56 12.15
N ALA A 175 -0.49 -14.48 11.39
CA ALA A 175 -1.74 -15.18 11.67
C ALA A 175 -1.68 -16.63 11.15
N TRP A 176 -1.20 -16.79 9.92
CA TRP A 176 -1.05 -18.07 9.21
C TRP A 176 -0.12 -17.90 8.01
N HIS A 177 0.27 -19.02 7.41
CA HIS A 177 1.13 -19.08 6.22
C HIS A 177 0.68 -20.17 5.24
N VAL A 178 1.20 -20.16 4.02
CA VAL A 178 0.96 -21.21 3.00
C VAL A 178 2.15 -21.31 2.05
N GLY A 179 2.48 -22.53 1.61
CA GLY A 179 3.65 -22.81 0.75
C GLY A 179 4.87 -23.40 1.49
N ALA A 180 5.84 -23.90 0.73
CA ALA A 180 6.99 -24.72 1.18
C ALA A 180 6.65 -25.95 2.05
N GLY A 181 5.42 -26.46 1.94
CA GLY A 181 4.89 -27.52 2.82
C GLY A 181 4.08 -27.02 4.02
N MET A 182 3.79 -25.72 4.11
CA MET A 182 2.72 -25.22 4.95
C MET A 182 1.38 -25.40 4.21
N LEU A 183 0.53 -26.29 4.74
CA LEU A 183 -0.78 -26.60 4.19
C LEU A 183 -1.89 -25.75 4.83
N VAL A 184 -3.01 -25.65 4.14
CA VAL A 184 -4.29 -25.11 4.62
C VAL A 184 -5.39 -26.16 4.36
N PRO A 185 -6.47 -26.21 5.17
CA PRO A 185 -7.53 -27.19 4.97
C PRO A 185 -8.31 -26.95 3.67
N ALA A 186 -8.98 -27.99 3.16
CA ALA A 186 -9.78 -27.92 1.94
C ALA A 186 -11.28 -27.73 2.24
N ALA A 187 -12.03 -27.13 1.31
CA ALA A 187 -13.48 -27.11 1.38
C ALA A 187 -14.11 -28.50 1.14
N GLU A 188 -15.34 -28.72 1.61
CA GLU A 188 -16.05 -29.98 1.39
C GLU A 188 -16.15 -30.33 -0.12
N GLY A 189 -15.76 -31.55 -0.49
CA GLY A 189 -15.71 -31.99 -1.88
C GLY A 189 -14.42 -31.62 -2.65
N HIS A 190 -13.48 -30.93 -2.00
CA HIS A 190 -12.15 -30.64 -2.54
C HIS A 190 -11.08 -31.43 -1.76
N GLU A 191 -10.12 -32.00 -2.47
CA GLU A 191 -8.93 -32.64 -1.90
C GLU A 191 -7.73 -31.73 -2.16
N SER A 192 -7.11 -31.18 -1.12
CA SER A 192 -5.83 -30.48 -1.27
C SER A 192 -4.71 -31.53 -1.40
N PRO A 193 -3.80 -31.42 -2.39
CA PRO A 193 -2.80 -32.45 -2.64
C PRO A 193 -1.71 -32.45 -1.55
N GLU A 194 -1.37 -33.63 -1.03
CA GLU A 194 -0.28 -33.81 -0.06
C GLU A 194 1.12 -33.66 -0.71
N LYS A 195 1.41 -32.49 -1.29
CA LYS A 195 2.70 -32.13 -1.89
C LYS A 195 3.29 -30.86 -1.26
N LYS A 196 4.62 -30.70 -1.37
CA LYS A 196 5.31 -29.45 -1.00
C LYS A 196 5.25 -28.47 -2.18
N GLU A 197 4.28 -27.56 -2.14
CA GLU A 197 4.14 -26.50 -3.14
C GLU A 197 5.04 -25.31 -2.83
N TYR A 198 5.60 -24.68 -3.87
CA TYR A 198 6.33 -23.41 -3.73
C TYR A 198 5.59 -22.34 -4.52
N ILE A 199 5.23 -21.25 -3.85
CA ILE A 199 4.44 -20.16 -4.43
C ILE A 199 5.38 -19.20 -5.18
N ILE A 200 4.98 -18.78 -6.39
CA ILE A 200 5.73 -17.82 -7.21
C ILE A 200 5.05 -16.45 -7.32
N ALA A 201 3.72 -16.40 -7.25
CA ALA A 201 2.92 -15.17 -7.30
C ALA A 201 1.64 -15.32 -6.47
N PHE A 202 1.05 -14.20 -6.03
CA PHE A 202 -0.25 -14.18 -5.36
C PHE A 202 -1.01 -12.88 -5.63
N ALA A 203 -2.34 -12.91 -5.45
CA ALA A 203 -3.17 -11.71 -5.50
C ALA A 203 -4.44 -11.85 -4.63
N TRP A 204 -4.70 -10.87 -3.78
CA TRP A 204 -6.01 -10.65 -3.14
C TRP A 204 -7.05 -10.19 -4.17
N ALA A 205 -8.26 -10.73 -4.06
CA ALA A 205 -9.42 -10.21 -4.78
C ALA A 205 -9.83 -8.83 -4.26
N LYS A 206 -10.58 -8.09 -5.08
CA LYS A 206 -11.24 -6.84 -4.69
C LYS A 206 -12.30 -7.11 -3.61
N ASP A 207 -12.70 -6.07 -2.88
CA ASP A 207 -13.76 -6.15 -1.86
C ASP A 207 -15.09 -6.66 -2.46
N THR A 208 -15.72 -7.61 -1.78
CA THR A 208 -17.04 -8.18 -2.15
C THR A 208 -18.21 -7.44 -1.49
N GLY A 209 -17.93 -6.56 -0.53
CA GLY A 209 -18.92 -5.99 0.40
C GLY A 209 -19.29 -6.94 1.54
N SER A 210 -18.42 -7.90 1.88
CA SER A 210 -18.65 -8.89 2.94
C SER A 210 -17.38 -9.14 3.76
N LYS A 211 -17.51 -9.76 4.95
CA LYS A 211 -16.36 -10.17 5.76
C LYS A 211 -15.58 -11.37 5.18
N VAL A 212 -15.95 -11.87 4.00
CA VAL A 212 -15.27 -12.99 3.31
C VAL A 212 -14.52 -12.48 2.09
N THR A 213 -13.25 -12.88 1.98
CA THR A 213 -12.31 -12.44 0.94
C THR A 213 -11.74 -13.65 0.21
N LEU A 214 -11.37 -13.48 -1.07
CA LEU A 214 -10.61 -14.49 -1.82
C LEU A 214 -9.15 -14.07 -1.98
N LEU A 215 -8.25 -15.05 -1.91
CA LEU A 215 -6.83 -14.96 -2.23
C LEU A 215 -6.52 -15.97 -3.32
N ALA A 216 -5.90 -15.56 -4.42
CA ALA A 216 -5.32 -16.47 -5.41
C ALA A 216 -3.81 -16.59 -5.18
N TYR A 217 -3.25 -17.78 -5.36
CA TYR A 217 -1.81 -17.97 -5.51
C TYR A 217 -1.49 -18.90 -6.68
N LEU A 218 -0.31 -18.73 -7.27
CA LEU A 218 0.24 -19.54 -8.36
C LEU A 218 1.47 -20.29 -7.85
N ASN A 219 1.50 -21.61 -8.02
CA ASN A 219 2.62 -22.45 -7.60
C ASN A 219 3.60 -22.77 -8.76
N THR A 220 4.75 -23.40 -8.44
CA THR A 220 5.76 -23.83 -9.42
C THR A 220 5.27 -24.86 -10.43
N ASP A 221 4.13 -25.49 -10.19
CA ASP A 221 3.55 -26.53 -11.05
C ASP A 221 2.53 -25.93 -12.03
N HIS A 222 2.51 -24.58 -12.16
CA HIS A 222 1.57 -23.79 -12.95
C HIS A 222 0.09 -23.98 -12.55
N GLU A 223 -0.18 -24.37 -11.31
CA GLU A 223 -1.55 -24.41 -10.77
C GLU A 223 -1.87 -23.10 -10.04
N ILE A 224 -3.06 -22.55 -10.32
CA ILE A 224 -3.68 -21.48 -9.55
C ILE A 224 -4.62 -22.09 -8.52
N VAL A 225 -4.44 -21.70 -7.27
CA VAL A 225 -5.24 -22.11 -6.13
C VAL A 225 -5.99 -20.90 -5.58
N LEU A 226 -7.28 -21.06 -5.30
CA LEU A 226 -8.13 -20.05 -4.66
C LEU A 226 -8.38 -20.44 -3.20
N LEU A 227 -8.01 -19.56 -2.27
CA LEU A 227 -8.33 -19.66 -0.86
C LEU A 227 -9.47 -18.71 -0.50
N ARG A 228 -10.47 -19.22 0.22
CA ARG A 228 -11.50 -18.43 0.90
C ARG A 228 -11.00 -18.08 2.29
N VAL A 229 -10.91 -16.79 2.61
CA VAL A 229 -10.35 -16.25 3.85
C VAL A 229 -11.43 -15.49 4.62
N HIS A 230 -11.54 -15.78 5.91
CA HIS A 230 -12.41 -15.09 6.86
C HIS A 230 -11.73 -15.04 8.24
N ALA A 231 -11.96 -13.97 8.99
CA ALA A 231 -11.40 -13.79 10.33
C ALA A 231 -12.41 -13.14 11.28
N THR A 232 -12.42 -13.56 12.55
CA THR A 232 -13.15 -12.90 13.63
C THR A 232 -12.21 -12.53 14.78
N HIS A 233 -12.50 -11.41 15.45
CA HIS A 233 -11.61 -10.80 16.44
C HIS A 233 -12.34 -10.57 17.76
N ASP A 234 -12.04 -11.39 18.76
CA ASP A 234 -12.55 -11.16 20.11
C ASP A 234 -11.88 -9.93 20.76
N ILE A 235 -12.70 -9.10 21.39
CA ILE A 235 -12.29 -7.95 22.20
C ILE A 235 -11.47 -8.44 23.39
N LYS A 236 -11.85 -9.57 24.02
CA LYS A 236 -11.27 -10.18 25.22
C LYS A 236 -10.12 -11.16 24.95
N ALA A 237 -9.67 -11.26 23.70
CA ALA A 237 -8.49 -12.06 23.35
C ALA A 237 -7.23 -11.59 24.12
N ARG A 238 -6.34 -12.54 24.45
CA ARG A 238 -5.05 -12.24 25.11
C ARG A 238 -4.17 -11.33 24.23
N SER A 239 -3.33 -10.49 24.84
CA SER A 239 -2.36 -9.67 24.10
C SER A 239 -1.56 -10.50 23.09
N GLY A 240 -1.34 -9.96 21.90
CA GLY A 240 -0.67 -10.61 20.77
C GLY A 240 -1.49 -11.66 20.02
N HIS A 241 -2.73 -11.97 20.41
CA HIS A 241 -3.56 -12.96 19.70
C HIS A 241 -3.95 -12.47 18.29
N PRO A 242 -3.79 -13.28 17.22
CA PRO A 242 -3.98 -12.86 15.82
C PRO A 242 -5.44 -12.81 15.35
N GLY A 243 -6.39 -13.30 16.17
CA GLY A 243 -7.79 -13.52 15.80
C GLY A 243 -8.11 -15.00 15.61
N ILE A 244 -9.36 -15.33 15.29
CA ILE A 244 -9.80 -16.67 14.92
C ILE A 244 -9.97 -16.68 13.40
N TRP A 245 -9.19 -17.51 12.70
CA TRP A 245 -9.16 -17.54 11.24
C TRP A 245 -9.80 -18.81 10.67
N SER A 246 -10.43 -18.64 9.50
CA SER A 246 -10.89 -19.73 8.64
C SER A 246 -10.34 -19.46 7.24
N VAL A 247 -9.50 -20.38 6.77
CA VAL A 247 -8.80 -20.31 5.48
C VAL A 247 -8.98 -21.67 4.82
N LEU A 248 -9.64 -21.71 3.67
CA LEU A 248 -10.02 -22.96 2.99
C LEU A 248 -9.67 -22.93 1.51
N GLU A 249 -9.02 -23.97 1.00
CA GLU A 249 -8.88 -24.19 -0.45
C GLU A 249 -10.25 -24.48 -1.07
N VAL A 250 -10.73 -23.60 -1.95
CA VAL A 250 -12.07 -23.67 -2.58
C VAL A 250 -12.03 -23.94 -4.08
N ALA A 251 -10.88 -23.76 -4.75
CA ALA A 251 -10.72 -24.16 -6.15
C ALA A 251 -9.24 -24.29 -6.53
N ARG A 252 -8.96 -25.13 -7.53
CA ARG A 252 -7.65 -25.32 -8.15
C ARG A 252 -7.80 -25.54 -9.65
N PHE A 253 -6.94 -24.92 -10.47
CA PHE A 253 -6.88 -25.16 -11.91
C PHE A 253 -5.49 -24.90 -12.49
N VAL A 254 -5.18 -25.57 -13.62
CA VAL A 254 -3.89 -25.41 -14.33
C VAL A 254 -3.93 -24.18 -15.25
N ALA A 255 -2.82 -23.45 -15.29
CA ALA A 255 -2.66 -22.13 -15.90
C ALA A 255 -1.55 -22.08 -16.96
N ASP A 256 -1.29 -23.18 -17.67
CA ASP A 256 -0.26 -23.28 -18.73
C ASP A 256 -0.45 -22.26 -19.87
N GLY A 257 -1.70 -21.93 -20.22
CA GLY A 257 -2.03 -21.22 -21.46
C GLY A 257 -1.97 -22.12 -22.72
N PRO A 258 -1.80 -21.52 -23.91
CA PRO A 258 -1.83 -22.24 -25.18
C PRO A 258 -0.46 -22.77 -25.63
N HIS A 259 0.64 -22.16 -25.17
CA HIS A 259 2.00 -22.45 -25.59
C HIS A 259 2.59 -23.65 -24.84
N SER A 260 3.50 -24.37 -25.48
CA SER A 260 4.31 -25.41 -24.82
C SER A 260 5.51 -24.78 -24.12
N MET A 261 5.62 -24.95 -22.81
CA MET A 261 6.83 -24.59 -22.05
C MET A 261 8.06 -25.30 -22.63
N PRO A 262 9.14 -24.59 -23.00
CA PRO A 262 10.40 -25.24 -23.37
C PRO A 262 10.99 -25.93 -22.13
N SER A 263 11.31 -27.22 -22.24
CA SER A 263 11.76 -28.05 -21.11
C SER A 263 13.28 -28.14 -20.96
N ASP A 264 14.04 -27.62 -21.92
CA ASP A 264 15.51 -27.63 -21.93
C ASP A 264 16.06 -26.19 -21.80
N PRO A 265 16.68 -25.81 -20.66
CA PRO A 265 17.31 -24.51 -20.48
C PRO A 265 18.50 -24.21 -21.40
N THR A 266 18.91 -25.15 -22.26
CA THR A 266 19.96 -24.96 -23.28
C THR A 266 19.42 -24.65 -24.67
N ASP A 267 18.09 -24.64 -24.85
CA ASP A 267 17.44 -24.18 -26.09
C ASP A 267 17.68 -22.67 -26.30
N PRO A 268 18.21 -22.21 -27.46
CA PRO A 268 18.37 -20.79 -27.78
C PRO A 268 17.08 -19.96 -27.73
N HIS A 269 15.91 -20.60 -27.76
CA HIS A 269 14.59 -19.97 -27.65
C HIS A 269 14.01 -20.04 -26.23
N TYR A 270 14.73 -20.60 -25.26
CA TYR A 270 14.29 -20.68 -23.87
C TYR A 270 14.16 -19.30 -23.25
N THR A 271 12.93 -18.89 -22.92
CA THR A 271 12.65 -17.65 -22.20
C THR A 271 11.91 -17.90 -20.90
N TYR A 272 12.48 -17.43 -19.78
CA TYR A 272 11.79 -17.40 -18.49
C TYR A 272 10.64 -16.39 -18.54
N ALA A 273 9.43 -16.86 -18.28
CA ALA A 273 8.21 -16.04 -18.26
C ALA A 273 7.50 -16.10 -16.89
N SER A 274 8.27 -16.33 -15.83
CA SER A 274 7.77 -16.25 -14.45
C SER A 274 7.76 -14.80 -13.97
N SER A 275 6.76 -14.46 -13.17
CA SER A 275 6.51 -13.11 -12.63
C SER A 275 5.97 -13.28 -11.22
N SER A 276 6.38 -12.43 -10.27
CA SER A 276 5.79 -12.45 -8.92
C SER A 276 4.47 -11.69 -8.83
N PHE A 277 4.17 -10.91 -9.87
CA PHE A 277 2.94 -10.14 -10.04
C PHE A 277 2.09 -10.75 -11.18
N ALA A 278 2.28 -12.06 -11.44
CA ALA A 278 1.60 -12.81 -12.49
C ALA A 278 0.07 -12.89 -12.34
N LEU A 279 -0.47 -12.62 -11.16
CA LEU A 279 -1.91 -12.72 -10.85
C LEU A 279 -2.50 -11.34 -10.59
N SER A 280 -3.71 -11.08 -11.09
CA SER A 280 -4.42 -9.81 -10.85
C SER A 280 -5.92 -9.95 -11.05
N TRP A 281 -6.73 -9.37 -10.15
CA TRP A 281 -8.19 -9.51 -10.16
C TRP A 281 -8.90 -8.27 -10.70
N SER A 282 -9.86 -8.47 -11.59
CA SER A 282 -10.80 -7.43 -12.01
C SER A 282 -11.74 -7.01 -10.86
N PRO A 283 -12.42 -5.85 -10.99
CA PRO A 283 -13.58 -5.54 -10.16
C PRO A 283 -14.70 -6.61 -10.26
N TRP A 284 -15.57 -6.65 -9.25
CA TRP A 284 -16.71 -7.56 -9.18
C TRP A 284 -17.95 -7.00 -9.87
N LEU A 285 -18.46 -7.74 -10.86
CA LEU A 285 -19.75 -7.51 -11.50
C LEU A 285 -20.86 -8.26 -10.75
N ARG A 286 -21.76 -7.54 -10.09
CA ARG A 286 -22.93 -8.13 -9.41
C ARG A 286 -24.03 -8.47 -10.42
N ARG A 287 -24.42 -9.74 -10.47
CA ARG A 287 -25.46 -10.31 -11.35
C ARG A 287 -26.54 -10.98 -10.50
N GLY A 288 -27.49 -10.19 -10.01
CA GLY A 288 -28.48 -10.65 -9.04
C GLY A 288 -27.81 -11.09 -7.73
N SER A 289 -28.02 -12.36 -7.35
CA SER A 289 -27.38 -13.02 -6.20
C SER A 289 -26.05 -13.71 -6.55
N SER A 290 -25.31 -13.21 -7.54
CA SER A 290 -23.97 -13.72 -7.85
C SER A 290 -22.98 -12.55 -8.08
N LEU A 291 -21.72 -12.79 -7.76
CA LEU A 291 -20.60 -11.89 -8.01
C LEU A 291 -19.64 -12.54 -9.00
N THR A 292 -19.42 -11.91 -10.14
CA THR A 292 -18.52 -12.40 -11.19
C THR A 292 -17.31 -11.48 -11.33
N CYS A 293 -16.10 -12.04 -11.38
CA CYS A 293 -14.88 -11.31 -11.72
C CYS A 293 -14.06 -12.11 -12.74
N ILE A 294 -12.92 -11.52 -13.15
CA ILE A 294 -11.95 -12.13 -14.03
C ILE A 294 -10.59 -12.06 -13.34
N LEU A 295 -9.97 -13.22 -13.12
CA LEU A 295 -8.58 -13.35 -12.70
C LEU A 295 -7.71 -13.45 -13.96
N SER A 296 -6.89 -12.43 -14.21
CA SER A 296 -5.82 -12.52 -15.21
C SER A 296 -4.63 -13.26 -14.62
N TYR A 297 -4.04 -14.15 -15.40
CA TYR A 297 -2.78 -14.80 -15.07
C TYR A 297 -1.77 -14.68 -16.22
N VAL A 298 -0.48 -14.55 -15.87
CA VAL A 298 0.65 -14.58 -16.81
C VAL A 298 1.20 -16.00 -16.90
N SER A 299 1.36 -16.49 -18.12
CA SER A 299 2.13 -17.68 -18.49
C SER A 299 3.08 -17.34 -19.65
N HIS A 300 3.85 -18.31 -20.12
CA HIS A 300 4.84 -18.15 -21.18
C HIS A 300 4.25 -17.52 -22.44
N ASN A 301 4.65 -16.26 -22.70
CA ASN A 301 4.17 -15.42 -23.81
C ASN A 301 2.64 -15.28 -23.91
N TYR A 302 1.90 -15.50 -22.81
CA TYR A 302 0.44 -15.52 -22.80
C TYR A 302 -0.15 -14.92 -21.51
N ILE A 303 -1.16 -14.06 -21.66
CA ILE A 303 -2.05 -13.68 -20.55
C ILE A 303 -3.40 -14.35 -20.76
N GLY A 304 -3.81 -15.18 -19.80
CA GLY A 304 -5.11 -15.83 -19.77
C GLY A 304 -6.08 -15.10 -18.85
N PHE A 305 -7.33 -14.98 -19.26
CA PHE A 305 -8.39 -14.31 -18.49
C PHE A 305 -9.43 -15.32 -18.01
N ARG A 306 -9.30 -15.78 -16.76
CA ARG A 306 -10.16 -16.80 -16.17
C ARG A 306 -11.32 -16.17 -15.40
N GLN A 307 -12.55 -16.43 -15.84
CA GLN A 307 -13.75 -15.98 -15.13
C GLN A 307 -13.99 -16.82 -13.87
N ILE A 308 -14.31 -16.14 -12.77
CA ILE A 308 -14.63 -16.72 -11.46
C ILE A 308 -15.97 -16.13 -11.00
N THR A 309 -16.87 -16.97 -10.49
CA THR A 309 -18.18 -16.56 -9.96
C THR A 309 -18.35 -17.08 -8.53
N ILE A 310 -18.77 -16.20 -7.64
CA ILE A 310 -19.25 -16.52 -6.30
C ILE A 310 -20.77 -16.46 -6.33
N ASP A 311 -21.45 -17.52 -5.87
CA ASP A 311 -22.90 -17.49 -5.64
C ASP A 311 -23.17 -17.03 -4.19
N ASP A 312 -23.99 -15.99 -4.04
CA ASP A 312 -24.50 -15.52 -2.75
C ASP A 312 -25.80 -16.28 -2.43
N THR A 313 -25.74 -17.18 -1.46
CA THR A 313 -26.86 -18.04 -1.06
C THR A 313 -27.85 -17.37 -0.11
N GLY A 314 -27.61 -16.12 0.31
CA GLY A 314 -28.49 -15.34 1.18
C GLY A 314 -28.43 -15.72 2.68
N GLU A 315 -28.07 -16.95 3.03
CA GLU A 315 -27.86 -17.40 4.42
C GLU A 315 -26.41 -17.13 4.92
N GLY A 316 -25.85 -15.98 4.53
CA GLY A 316 -24.52 -15.52 4.92
C GLY A 316 -23.37 -16.11 4.09
N LEU A 317 -22.45 -15.25 3.64
CA LEU A 317 -21.40 -15.61 2.66
C LEU A 317 -20.33 -16.60 3.17
N HIS A 318 -20.44 -17.09 4.42
CA HIS A 318 -19.58 -18.15 4.95
C HIS A 318 -19.75 -19.49 4.21
N LEU A 319 -20.89 -19.71 3.53
CA LEU A 319 -21.19 -20.89 2.72
C LEU A 319 -21.12 -20.65 1.20
N CYS A 320 -20.54 -19.53 0.76
CA CYS A 320 -20.41 -19.24 -0.67
C CYS A 320 -19.61 -20.31 -1.44
N ASP A 321 -20.25 -20.83 -2.49
CA ASP A 321 -19.68 -21.68 -3.54
C ASP A 321 -18.89 -20.81 -4.54
N VAL A 322 -17.69 -21.25 -4.93
CA VAL A 322 -16.75 -20.51 -5.77
C VAL A 322 -16.47 -21.30 -7.04
N ARG A 323 -17.11 -20.91 -8.14
CA ARG A 323 -17.02 -21.60 -9.42
C ARG A 323 -16.02 -20.93 -10.35
N VAL A 324 -15.06 -21.71 -10.83
CA VAL A 324 -14.08 -21.30 -11.84
C VAL A 324 -14.48 -21.86 -13.20
N ASN A 325 -14.42 -21.04 -14.26
CA ASN A 325 -14.70 -21.52 -15.61
C ASN A 325 -13.68 -22.58 -16.07
N ARG A 326 -14.13 -23.54 -16.89
CA ARG A 326 -13.27 -24.64 -17.38
C ARG A 326 -12.18 -24.19 -18.38
N ALA A 327 -12.39 -23.06 -19.03
CA ALA A 327 -11.47 -22.43 -19.97
C ALA A 327 -11.42 -20.91 -19.72
N ASP A 328 -10.43 -20.25 -20.31
CA ASP A 328 -10.35 -18.79 -20.28
C ASP A 328 -11.48 -18.15 -21.09
N ALA A 329 -11.96 -17.00 -20.62
CA ALA A 329 -12.93 -16.19 -21.36
C ALA A 329 -12.25 -15.49 -22.55
N SER A 330 -10.97 -15.14 -22.42
CA SER A 330 -10.13 -14.62 -23.50
C SER A 330 -8.66 -14.83 -23.15
N GLY A 331 -7.76 -14.58 -24.09
CA GLY A 331 -6.34 -14.47 -23.80
C GLY A 331 -5.60 -13.69 -24.87
N VAL A 332 -4.42 -13.19 -24.52
CA VAL A 332 -3.59 -12.34 -25.38
C VAL A 332 -2.16 -12.88 -25.38
N CYS A 333 -1.65 -13.24 -26.56
CA CYS A 333 -0.29 -13.72 -26.74
C CYS A 333 0.62 -12.53 -27.07
N LEU A 334 1.63 -12.25 -26.24
CA LEU A 334 2.63 -11.19 -26.40
C LEU A 334 4.03 -11.75 -26.10
N TYR A 335 5.11 -11.05 -26.46
CA TYR A 335 6.42 -11.33 -25.87
C TYR A 335 6.40 -10.95 -24.38
N LEU A 336 6.34 -11.95 -23.49
CA LEU A 336 6.30 -11.81 -22.04
C LEU A 336 7.53 -12.50 -21.44
N SER A 337 8.66 -11.79 -21.43
CA SER A 337 9.79 -12.11 -20.56
C SER A 337 9.43 -11.86 -19.06
N THR A 338 10.38 -12.10 -18.17
CA THR A 338 10.23 -12.10 -16.71
C THR A 338 9.48 -10.90 -16.15
N ASP A 339 8.66 -11.13 -15.13
CA ASP A 339 7.98 -10.13 -14.31
C ASP A 339 7.02 -9.17 -15.06
N ALA A 340 6.49 -9.60 -16.20
CA ALA A 340 5.30 -9.00 -16.81
C ALA A 340 4.09 -9.09 -15.87
N PHE A 341 3.18 -8.10 -15.91
CA PHE A 341 2.01 -8.04 -15.03
C PHE A 341 0.79 -7.35 -15.65
N VAL A 342 -0.37 -7.48 -14.99
CA VAL A 342 -1.65 -6.92 -15.44
C VAL A 342 -2.25 -6.03 -14.34
N VAL A 343 -2.61 -4.80 -14.68
CA VAL A 343 -3.33 -3.88 -13.78
C VAL A 343 -4.73 -3.64 -14.33
N TRP A 344 -5.75 -3.89 -13.51
CA TRP A 344 -7.15 -3.63 -13.87
C TRP A 344 -7.56 -2.21 -13.49
N GLU A 345 -8.36 -1.58 -14.35
CA GLU A 345 -9.07 -0.34 -13.99
C GLU A 345 -10.14 -0.67 -12.94
N ASP A 346 -10.27 0.18 -11.91
CA ASP A 346 -11.12 -0.06 -10.73
C ASP A 346 -12.62 0.24 -11.00
N LYS A 347 -13.09 -0.04 -12.23
CA LYS A 347 -14.42 0.27 -12.75
C LYS A 347 -14.87 -0.75 -13.79
N ILE A 348 -16.18 -1.02 -13.83
CA ILE A 348 -16.84 -1.77 -14.91
C ILE A 348 -17.62 -0.78 -15.77
N TRP A 349 -17.48 -0.89 -17.09
CA TRP A 349 -18.17 -0.04 -18.06
C TRP A 349 -19.36 -0.80 -18.64
N THR A 350 -20.58 -0.35 -18.31
CA THR A 350 -21.81 -0.87 -18.91
C THR A 350 -22.08 -0.15 -20.23
N VAL A 351 -21.79 -0.84 -21.33
CA VAL A 351 -22.10 -0.42 -22.70
C VAL A 351 -23.44 -1.07 -23.11
N PRO A 352 -24.26 -0.47 -24.01
CA PRO A 352 -25.53 -1.08 -24.42
C PRO A 352 -25.36 -2.52 -24.94
N GLY A 353 -25.76 -3.49 -24.11
CA GLY A 353 -25.67 -4.93 -24.40
C GLY A 353 -24.43 -5.66 -23.86
N SER A 354 -23.48 -5.00 -23.17
CA SER A 354 -22.32 -5.69 -22.57
C SER A 354 -21.73 -4.95 -21.37
N ASN A 355 -21.17 -5.69 -20.41
CA ASN A 355 -20.33 -5.13 -19.35
C ASN A 355 -18.87 -5.42 -19.65
N ILE A 356 -18.03 -4.39 -19.60
CA ILE A 356 -16.61 -4.43 -20.00
C ILE A 356 -15.73 -4.04 -18.82
N CYS A 357 -14.74 -4.87 -18.51
CA CYS A 357 -13.59 -4.46 -17.71
C CYS A 357 -12.51 -3.90 -18.65
N ARG A 358 -11.74 -2.93 -18.16
CA ARG A 358 -10.54 -2.43 -18.85
C ARG A 358 -9.32 -2.70 -17.99
N GLY A 359 -8.16 -2.74 -18.63
CA GLY A 359 -6.90 -2.85 -17.93
C GLY A 359 -5.72 -2.49 -18.81
N VAL A 360 -4.54 -2.65 -18.21
CA VAL A 360 -3.25 -2.39 -18.82
C VAL A 360 -2.34 -3.59 -18.58
N ILE A 361 -1.80 -4.14 -19.65
CA ILE A 361 -0.72 -5.13 -19.63
C ILE A 361 0.60 -4.34 -19.61
N ALA A 362 1.39 -4.54 -18.56
CA ALA A 362 2.78 -4.10 -18.51
C ALA A 362 3.66 -5.28 -18.92
N SER A 363 4.33 -5.14 -20.06
CA SER A 363 5.28 -6.14 -20.58
C SER A 363 6.71 -5.59 -20.57
N PRO A 364 7.72 -6.42 -20.84
CA PRO A 364 9.11 -6.03 -20.70
C PRO A 364 9.59 -4.84 -21.56
N THR A 365 8.90 -4.57 -22.67
CA THR A 365 9.28 -3.52 -23.63
C THR A 365 8.21 -2.44 -23.78
N ARG A 366 6.94 -2.77 -23.51
CA ARG A 366 5.80 -1.92 -23.81
C ARG A 366 4.64 -2.04 -22.84
N VAL A 367 3.77 -1.05 -22.90
CA VAL A 367 2.49 -1.00 -22.17
C VAL A 367 1.34 -1.07 -23.16
N GLN A 368 0.41 -2.00 -22.94
CA GLN A 368 -0.71 -2.25 -23.84
C GLN A 368 -2.03 -2.25 -23.07
N ALA A 369 -2.86 -1.24 -23.33
CA ALA A 369 -4.24 -1.21 -22.82
C ALA A 369 -5.11 -2.29 -23.50
N PHE A 370 -6.11 -2.80 -22.78
CA PHE A 370 -7.07 -3.76 -23.31
C PHE A 370 -8.48 -3.54 -22.74
N GLU A 371 -9.48 -3.97 -23.49
CA GLU A 371 -10.89 -4.06 -23.08
C GLU A 371 -11.33 -5.53 -23.10
N LEU A 372 -12.07 -5.96 -22.08
CA LEU A 372 -12.57 -7.33 -21.97
C LEU A 372 -14.05 -7.36 -21.56
N PRO A 373 -14.98 -7.69 -22.47
CA PRO A 373 -16.38 -7.96 -22.13
C PRO A 373 -16.55 -9.24 -21.29
N PHE A 374 -17.37 -9.19 -20.24
CA PHE A 374 -17.70 -10.34 -19.38
C PHE A 374 -18.54 -11.42 -20.10
N ASP A 375 -19.31 -11.03 -21.11
CA ASP A 375 -20.36 -11.87 -21.73
C ASP A 375 -19.93 -12.55 -23.03
N HIS A 376 -18.68 -12.34 -23.46
CA HIS A 376 -18.12 -12.91 -24.69
C HIS A 376 -16.96 -13.83 -24.33
N THR A 377 -16.98 -15.06 -24.85
CA THR A 377 -15.89 -16.02 -24.65
C THR A 377 -15.21 -16.36 -25.98
N SER A 378 -13.89 -16.37 -25.97
CA SER A 378 -13.02 -16.66 -27.11
C SER A 378 -11.95 -17.67 -26.66
N PRO A 379 -12.28 -18.97 -26.66
CA PRO A 379 -11.37 -20.00 -26.19
C PRO A 379 -10.14 -20.09 -27.10
N VAL A 380 -8.96 -19.88 -26.53
CA VAL A 380 -7.70 -19.90 -27.26
C VAL A 380 -7.25 -21.35 -27.48
N LEU A 381 -6.95 -21.71 -28.73
CA LEU A 381 -6.41 -23.02 -29.09
C LEU A 381 -4.91 -23.08 -28.79
N ARG A 382 -4.39 -24.29 -28.49
CA ARG A 382 -2.95 -24.51 -28.35
C ARG A 382 -2.23 -24.24 -29.67
N HIS A 383 -1.11 -23.52 -29.59
CA HIS A 383 -0.24 -23.13 -30.68
C HIS A 383 1.17 -22.85 -30.13
N THR A 384 2.14 -22.55 -30.99
CA THR A 384 3.51 -22.19 -30.61
C THR A 384 3.71 -20.67 -30.59
N THR A 385 4.75 -20.21 -29.90
CA THR A 385 5.12 -18.79 -29.85
C THR A 385 5.51 -18.24 -31.23
N ASP A 386 6.01 -19.08 -32.13
CA ASP A 386 6.33 -18.70 -33.51
C ASP A 386 5.06 -18.47 -34.35
N GLU A 387 4.02 -19.30 -34.18
CA GLU A 387 2.75 -19.18 -34.90
C GLU A 387 1.98 -17.88 -34.57
N CYS A 388 2.16 -17.33 -33.37
CA CYS A 388 1.62 -16.03 -32.97
C CYS A 388 2.65 -14.88 -33.01
N GLY A 389 3.89 -15.13 -33.43
CA GLY A 389 4.94 -14.11 -33.56
C GLY A 389 5.44 -13.53 -32.23
N THR A 390 5.40 -14.30 -31.14
CA THR A 390 5.73 -13.86 -29.77
C THR A 390 7.05 -14.41 -29.23
N THR A 391 7.77 -15.27 -29.97
CA THR A 391 9.08 -15.83 -29.54
C THR A 391 10.13 -14.74 -29.26
N TYR A 392 10.03 -13.59 -29.93
CA TYR A 392 10.97 -12.46 -29.83
C TYR A 392 10.24 -11.13 -29.70
N PRO A 393 10.89 -10.08 -29.13
CA PRO A 393 10.39 -8.71 -29.20
C PRO A 393 10.36 -8.21 -30.65
N SER A 394 9.44 -7.28 -30.97
CA SER A 394 9.38 -6.67 -32.30
C SER A 394 10.55 -5.69 -32.53
N GLN A 395 10.78 -5.29 -33.79
CA GLN A 395 11.79 -4.28 -34.10
C GLN A 395 11.50 -2.90 -33.48
N GLU A 396 10.24 -2.60 -33.17
CA GLU A 396 9.81 -1.39 -32.46
C GLU A 396 10.05 -1.50 -30.95
N ASP A 397 9.98 -2.72 -30.40
CA ASP A 397 10.23 -3.02 -28.98
C ASP A 397 11.73 -2.98 -28.62
N LEU A 398 12.64 -3.29 -29.56
CA LEU A 398 14.08 -3.45 -29.30
C LEU A 398 14.75 -2.27 -28.57
N PRO A 399 14.56 -0.98 -28.95
CA PRO A 399 15.22 0.13 -28.27
C PRO A 399 14.74 0.34 -26.83
N HIS A 400 13.59 -0.21 -26.45
CA HIS A 400 13.02 -0.07 -25.12
C HIS A 400 13.48 -1.15 -24.13
N ILE A 401 14.30 -2.11 -24.59
CA ILE A 401 14.93 -3.15 -23.73
C ILE A 401 16.05 -2.56 -22.86
N GLU A 402 16.70 -1.46 -23.29
CA GLU A 402 17.88 -0.90 -22.60
C GLU A 402 17.54 -0.19 -21.27
N ASN A 403 16.38 0.48 -21.19
CA ASN A 403 15.79 0.89 -19.91
C ASN A 403 14.40 0.25 -19.75
N PRO A 404 14.30 -0.93 -19.12
CA PRO A 404 13.02 -1.51 -18.79
C PRO A 404 12.25 -0.61 -17.80
N ILE A 405 10.99 -0.30 -18.13
CA ILE A 405 9.93 -1.14 -17.55
C ILE A 405 10.20 -1.56 -16.10
N THR A 406 10.26 -0.66 -15.12
CA THR A 406 11.18 -0.74 -13.95
C THR A 406 11.95 -2.05 -13.64
N GLY A 407 12.90 -2.45 -14.49
CA GLY A 407 13.33 -3.84 -14.69
C GLY A 407 14.65 -4.38 -14.12
N LEU A 408 14.78 -4.61 -12.80
CA LEU A 408 15.81 -5.44 -12.13
C LEU A 408 17.27 -5.30 -12.64
N PHE A 409 17.92 -6.37 -13.07
CA PHE A 409 19.38 -6.45 -13.26
C PHE A 409 19.67 -7.39 -14.47
N PRO A 410 20.63 -8.34 -14.54
CA PRO A 410 21.03 -8.85 -15.85
C PRO A 410 20.17 -9.88 -16.63
N THR A 411 19.05 -10.54 -16.27
CA THR A 411 18.17 -10.60 -15.08
C THR A 411 17.16 -9.45 -14.87
N LEU A 412 16.36 -9.07 -15.86
CA LEU A 412 15.45 -7.89 -15.86
C LEU A 412 14.01 -8.24 -15.37
N ALA A 413 13.36 -7.39 -14.56
CA ALA A 413 12.02 -7.65 -13.93
C ALA A 413 11.34 -6.39 -13.33
N PHE A 414 10.05 -6.16 -13.64
CA PHE A 414 9.37 -4.87 -13.87
C PHE A 414 8.67 -4.26 -12.62
N ILE A 415 8.38 -2.94 -12.61
CA ILE A 415 7.66 -2.24 -11.52
C ILE A 415 6.82 -1.06 -12.01
N GLY A 416 5.74 -0.78 -11.27
CA GLY A 416 5.37 0.61 -10.97
C GLY A 416 4.49 1.26 -12.02
N LEU A 417 3.29 0.71 -12.21
CA LEU A 417 2.22 1.34 -12.96
C LEU A 417 1.00 1.54 -12.05
N ILE A 418 0.54 2.78 -11.91
CA ILE A 418 -0.70 3.15 -11.23
C ILE A 418 -1.76 3.48 -12.28
N ILE A 419 -2.97 2.94 -12.14
CA ILE A 419 -4.13 3.37 -12.93
C ILE A 419 -4.91 4.40 -12.09
N HIS A 420 -5.04 5.60 -12.64
CA HIS A 420 -5.76 6.73 -12.04
C HIS A 420 -7.27 6.51 -12.14
N GLN A 421 -8.05 7.22 -11.30
CA GLN A 421 -9.50 7.07 -11.35
C GLN A 421 -10.07 7.56 -12.70
N PRO A 422 -10.95 6.78 -13.35
CA PRO A 422 -11.58 7.16 -14.62
C PRO A 422 -12.53 8.35 -14.42
N SER A 423 -12.11 9.54 -14.87
CA SER A 423 -12.93 10.75 -14.88
C SER A 423 -14.20 10.52 -15.71
N SER A 424 -15.38 10.55 -15.06
CA SER A 424 -16.68 10.36 -15.75
C SER A 424 -16.98 11.44 -16.82
N SER A 425 -16.24 12.55 -16.82
CA SER A 425 -16.28 13.60 -17.84
C SER A 425 -15.43 13.31 -19.09
N GLN A 426 -14.48 12.37 -19.02
CA GLN A 426 -13.59 12.01 -20.12
C GLN A 426 -13.80 10.54 -20.53
N ASN A 427 -14.53 10.32 -21.62
CA ASN A 427 -14.72 8.98 -22.17
C ASN A 427 -13.48 8.57 -23.00
N THR A 428 -12.38 8.23 -22.31
CA THR A 428 -11.14 7.77 -22.94
C THR A 428 -11.29 6.33 -23.48
N SER A 429 -10.54 6.02 -24.54
CA SER A 429 -10.40 4.66 -25.08
C SER A 429 -9.37 3.80 -24.36
N THR A 430 -8.58 4.41 -23.47
CA THR A 430 -7.55 3.74 -22.65
C THR A 430 -7.64 4.23 -21.21
N PRO A 431 -7.37 3.40 -20.19
CA PRO A 431 -7.26 3.86 -18.81
C PRO A 431 -6.18 4.93 -18.66
N SER A 432 -6.41 5.88 -17.75
CA SER A 432 -5.38 6.85 -17.35
C SER A 432 -4.37 6.18 -16.42
N TYR A 433 -3.08 6.29 -16.70
CA TYR A 433 -2.00 5.68 -15.92
C TYR A 433 -0.77 6.59 -15.81
N THR A 434 0.02 6.36 -14.77
CA THR A 434 1.41 6.80 -14.66
C THR A 434 2.30 5.58 -14.42
N LEU A 435 3.45 5.55 -15.07
CA LEU A 435 4.47 4.52 -14.90
C LEU A 435 5.87 5.11 -14.71
N VAL A 436 6.74 4.30 -14.12
CA VAL A 436 8.18 4.54 -13.95
C VAL A 436 8.99 3.44 -14.64
N ARG A 437 10.30 3.66 -14.83
CA ARG A 437 11.30 2.70 -15.32
C ARG A 437 12.49 2.62 -14.34
N LEU A 438 13.42 1.67 -14.53
CA LEU A 438 14.30 1.20 -13.44
C LEU A 438 15.24 2.28 -12.96
N SER A 439 15.90 2.85 -13.94
CA SER A 439 17.00 3.78 -13.77
C SER A 439 16.55 5.09 -14.38
N ALA A 440 16.51 6.12 -13.53
CA ALA A 440 16.52 7.49 -13.99
C ALA A 440 17.99 7.91 -14.13
N THR A 441 18.35 8.32 -15.34
CA THR A 441 19.70 8.71 -15.77
C THR A 441 19.57 9.79 -16.83
N HIS A 442 20.48 10.77 -16.84
CA HIS A 442 20.47 11.87 -17.81
C HIS A 442 20.32 11.43 -19.28
N ASP A 443 20.97 10.33 -19.69
CA ASP A 443 20.91 9.79 -21.06
C ASP A 443 19.54 9.22 -21.48
N ASN A 444 18.62 9.01 -20.54
CA ASN A 444 17.40 8.23 -20.77
C ASN A 444 16.17 8.94 -20.16
N SER A 445 15.65 9.91 -20.92
CA SER A 445 14.48 10.72 -20.55
C SER A 445 13.15 9.96 -20.48
N ALA A 446 13.11 8.71 -20.97
CA ALA A 446 11.92 7.86 -20.92
C ALA A 446 11.63 7.27 -19.53
N TRP A 447 12.42 7.58 -18.49
CA TRP A 447 12.34 6.92 -17.19
C TRP A 447 11.00 7.11 -16.44
N HIS A 448 10.21 8.13 -16.79
CA HIS A 448 8.83 8.34 -16.34
C HIS A 448 7.91 8.55 -17.56
N GLN A 449 6.66 8.07 -17.47
CA GLN A 449 5.65 8.24 -18.52
C GLN A 449 4.25 8.29 -17.91
N THR A 450 3.43 9.25 -18.35
CA THR A 450 2.03 9.38 -17.93
C THR A 450 1.15 9.78 -19.12
N ASN A 451 -0.10 9.31 -19.14
CA ASN A 451 -1.15 9.83 -20.04
C ASN A 451 -2.22 10.65 -19.27
N LEU A 452 -2.02 10.89 -17.97
CA LEU A 452 -2.89 11.75 -17.16
C LEU A 452 -2.69 13.22 -17.56
N ILE A 453 -3.77 13.89 -17.95
CA ILE A 453 -3.77 15.33 -18.23
C ILE A 453 -3.87 16.07 -16.90
N LEU A 454 -2.72 16.54 -16.39
CA LEU A 454 -2.65 17.41 -15.21
C LEU A 454 -3.06 18.86 -15.58
N PRO A 455 -3.60 19.64 -14.63
CA PRO A 455 -3.82 21.08 -14.82
C PRO A 455 -2.48 21.81 -15.04
N PRO A 456 -2.39 22.80 -15.94
CA PRO A 456 -1.17 23.56 -16.15
C PRO A 456 -0.93 24.58 -15.03
N GLU A 457 -0.05 24.24 -14.08
CA GLU A 457 0.38 25.16 -13.02
C GLU A 457 1.41 26.18 -13.54
N SER A 458 0.90 27.28 -14.10
CA SER A 458 1.66 28.44 -14.63
C SER A 458 2.52 28.17 -15.88
N GLU A 459 2.92 29.25 -16.56
CA GLU A 459 3.70 29.19 -17.80
C GLU A 459 5.18 28.82 -17.51
N GLY A 460 5.45 27.52 -17.36
CA GLY A 460 6.82 27.00 -17.24
C GLY A 460 6.95 25.68 -16.48
N SER A 461 5.94 25.29 -15.68
CA SER A 461 5.99 24.02 -14.95
C SER A 461 5.78 22.82 -15.87
N PHE A 462 6.51 21.73 -15.62
CA PHE A 462 6.28 20.45 -16.30
C PHE A 462 5.05 19.75 -15.69
N ASN A 463 4.19 19.16 -16.53
CA ASN A 463 3.07 18.32 -16.09
C ASN A 463 3.59 17.00 -15.50
N SER A 464 4.10 17.02 -14.26
CA SER A 464 4.66 15.88 -13.56
C SER A 464 4.47 16.01 -12.03
N PRO A 465 4.32 14.89 -11.29
CA PRO A 465 4.20 14.93 -9.84
C PRO A 465 5.52 15.36 -9.18
N GLY A 466 5.46 15.91 -7.96
CA GLY A 466 6.64 16.43 -7.21
C GLY A 466 7.86 15.49 -7.25
N TRP A 467 7.68 14.24 -6.80
CA TRP A 467 8.74 13.22 -6.86
C TRP A 467 9.41 13.03 -8.22
N ALA A 468 8.73 13.33 -9.33
CA ALA A 468 9.32 13.20 -10.66
C ALA A 468 10.24 14.39 -10.99
N THR A 469 9.88 15.59 -10.52
CA THR A 469 10.74 16.78 -10.54
C THR A 469 11.98 16.56 -9.65
N ASP A 470 11.80 16.03 -8.44
CA ASP A 470 12.90 15.72 -7.51
C ASP A 470 13.91 14.74 -8.12
N ILE A 471 13.42 13.65 -8.74
CA ILE A 471 14.29 12.68 -9.42
C ILE A 471 15.00 13.32 -10.61
N SER A 472 14.33 14.21 -11.37
CA SER A 472 14.95 14.96 -12.47
C SER A 472 16.10 15.83 -11.95
N GLN A 473 15.90 16.60 -10.88
CA GLN A 473 16.94 17.41 -10.26
C GLN A 473 18.14 16.56 -9.79
N ILE A 474 17.90 15.37 -9.20
CA ILE A 474 18.98 14.47 -8.76
C ILE A 474 19.82 13.96 -9.95
N ILE A 475 19.20 13.61 -11.08
CA ILE A 475 19.93 13.04 -12.24
C ILE A 475 20.54 14.10 -13.16
N GLU A 476 19.99 15.31 -13.17
CA GLU A 476 20.49 16.47 -13.93
C GLU A 476 21.60 17.23 -13.18
N HIS A 477 21.82 16.97 -11.88
CA HIS A 477 22.85 17.63 -11.09
C HIS A 477 24.27 17.29 -11.59
N GLN A 478 24.89 18.28 -12.23
CA GLN A 478 26.25 18.23 -12.77
C GLN A 478 27.22 19.05 -11.92
N LEU A 479 28.49 18.60 -11.85
CA LEU A 479 29.62 19.46 -11.47
C LEU A 479 30.76 19.31 -12.49
N PRO A 480 31.62 20.33 -12.66
CA PRO A 480 32.89 20.18 -13.35
C PRO A 480 33.74 19.05 -12.75
N ARG A 481 34.36 18.21 -13.59
CA ARG A 481 35.11 17.01 -13.15
C ARG A 481 36.16 17.29 -12.07
N ALA A 482 36.79 18.47 -12.10
CA ALA A 482 37.77 18.91 -11.12
C ALA A 482 37.22 19.12 -9.70
N LEU A 483 35.93 19.45 -9.56
CA LEU A 483 35.25 19.62 -8.27
C LEU A 483 34.61 18.32 -7.78
N ALA A 484 34.05 17.54 -8.70
CA ALA A 484 33.27 16.33 -8.41
C ALA A 484 34.01 15.31 -7.51
N HIS A 485 35.28 15.01 -7.81
CA HIS A 485 36.10 14.11 -6.99
C HIS A 485 36.50 14.68 -5.61
N ARG A 486 36.36 16.00 -5.38
CA ARG A 486 36.63 16.61 -4.07
C ARG A 486 35.47 16.36 -3.09
N GLN A 487 34.24 16.29 -3.59
CA GLN A 487 33.04 16.06 -2.78
C GLN A 487 32.95 14.61 -2.29
N GLY A 488 33.27 13.63 -3.15
CA GLY A 488 33.30 12.20 -2.78
C GLY A 488 34.27 11.85 -1.64
N ASN A 489 35.32 12.64 -1.43
CA ASN A 489 36.23 12.46 -0.29
C ASN A 489 35.65 12.96 1.04
N ILE A 490 34.76 13.95 1.03
CA ILE A 490 34.20 14.56 2.26
C ILE A 490 33.20 13.60 2.91
N THR A 491 32.33 12.96 2.12
CA THR A 491 31.31 12.02 2.60
C THR A 491 31.86 10.72 3.20
N THR A 492 33.16 10.43 3.06
CA THR A 492 33.79 9.23 3.65
C THR A 492 34.20 9.40 5.11
N ASN A 493 34.32 10.64 5.61
CA ASN A 493 34.64 10.93 7.01
C ASN A 493 33.36 11.38 7.73
N GLY A 494 32.65 10.40 8.29
CA GLY A 494 31.30 10.61 8.84
C GLY A 494 31.19 11.72 9.87
N ARG A 495 30.50 12.80 9.46
CA ARG A 495 29.83 13.75 10.34
C ARG A 495 28.65 14.36 9.58
N ASP A 496 27.49 14.27 10.22
CA ASP A 496 26.31 15.14 10.15
C ASP A 496 26.22 16.04 8.90
N GLU A 497 25.28 15.73 7.99
CA GLU A 497 24.98 16.62 6.86
C GLU A 497 24.40 17.94 7.42
N ALA A 498 25.03 19.06 7.07
CA ALA A 498 24.51 20.37 7.40
C ALA A 498 23.43 20.76 6.38
N ASP A 499 22.25 21.11 6.87
CA ASP A 499 21.15 21.56 6.04
C ASP A 499 21.55 22.81 5.23
N PHE A 500 21.30 22.78 3.92
CA PHE A 500 21.56 23.93 3.04
C PHE A 500 20.35 24.87 3.04
N ASP A 501 19.92 25.30 4.23
CA ASP A 501 19.01 26.44 4.38
C ASP A 501 19.79 27.73 4.11
N SER A 502 19.33 28.50 3.13
CA SER A 502 20.00 29.73 2.69
C SER A 502 19.51 30.93 3.51
N GLU A 503 20.07 31.11 4.72
CA GLU A 503 20.06 32.41 5.39
C GLU A 503 21.40 33.13 5.16
N GLU A 504 21.33 34.34 4.61
CA GLU A 504 22.47 35.25 4.46
C GLU A 504 22.73 35.93 5.82
N ASP A 505 23.93 35.78 6.37
CA ASP A 505 24.48 36.76 7.33
C ASP A 505 26.02 36.74 7.29
N GLU A 506 26.62 37.87 7.64
CA GLU A 506 28.04 38.18 7.43
C GLU A 506 28.89 37.90 8.69
N ASP A 507 29.96 37.11 8.57
CA ASP A 507 31.07 37.09 9.55
C ASP A 507 32.42 36.99 8.82
N GLU A 508 33.27 38.00 8.98
CA GLU A 508 34.66 38.03 8.52
C GLU A 508 35.57 37.39 9.57
N ASP A 509 36.48 36.47 9.19
CA ASP A 509 37.59 36.07 10.06
C ASP A 509 38.82 35.65 9.22
N ASP A 510 40.00 36.14 9.62
CA ASP A 510 41.22 36.10 8.80
C ASP A 510 41.88 34.71 8.72
N PHE A 511 42.48 34.40 7.56
CA PHE A 511 43.49 33.33 7.48
C PHE A 511 44.66 33.67 6.55
N ASP A 512 45.65 34.36 7.12
CA ASP A 512 46.93 34.66 6.48
C ASP A 512 47.61 33.40 5.90
N SER A 513 48.06 33.48 4.65
CA SER A 513 49.06 32.56 4.11
C SER A 513 49.96 33.24 3.08
N ASP A 514 51.14 33.69 3.53
CA ASP A 514 52.13 34.39 2.72
C ASP A 514 52.63 33.54 1.52
N LEU A 515 52.38 33.99 0.28
CA LEU A 515 53.06 33.49 -0.92
C LEU A 515 53.33 34.62 -1.94
N ASP A 516 54.39 35.39 -1.69
CA ASP A 516 54.98 36.30 -2.68
C ASP A 516 55.52 35.54 -3.92
N SER A 517 54.97 35.84 -5.10
CA SER A 517 55.78 35.89 -6.33
C SER A 517 55.16 36.80 -7.39
N GLU A 518 55.99 37.64 -7.99
CA GLU A 518 55.66 38.74 -8.91
C GLU A 518 55.51 38.28 -10.39
N PHE A 519 55.04 39.18 -11.26
CA PHE A 519 55.03 39.17 -12.74
C PHE A 519 53.82 38.58 -13.50
N GLY A 520 53.26 39.39 -14.42
CA GLY A 520 52.51 38.91 -15.59
C GLY A 520 51.20 39.65 -15.89
N ASP A 521 51.26 40.62 -16.80
CA ASP A 521 50.18 41.55 -17.20
C ASP A 521 48.84 40.92 -17.65
N GLU A 522 47.80 41.78 -17.56
CA GLU A 522 46.52 41.81 -18.31
C GLU A 522 46.15 40.60 -19.20
N ASP A 523 45.10 39.85 -18.81
CA ASP A 523 43.82 39.97 -19.56
C ASP A 523 42.58 39.37 -18.84
N ASN A 524 41.42 39.94 -19.16
CA ASN A 524 40.06 39.38 -19.08
C ASN A 524 39.63 38.59 -17.81
N ALA A 525 39.51 39.27 -16.67
CA ALA A 525 38.92 38.70 -15.45
C ALA A 525 37.38 38.59 -15.52
N ARG A 526 36.85 37.46 -16.03
CA ARG A 526 35.48 37.02 -15.69
C ARG A 526 35.42 36.67 -14.19
N VAL A 527 34.31 37.02 -13.54
CA VAL A 527 34.13 36.94 -12.08
C VAL A 527 34.45 35.54 -11.56
N SER A 528 35.34 35.46 -10.58
CA SER A 528 35.71 34.20 -9.93
C SER A 528 34.83 33.96 -8.71
N PHE A 529 34.09 32.86 -8.73
CA PHE A 529 33.48 32.26 -7.54
C PHE A 529 34.37 31.06 -7.15
N PHE A 530 34.73 30.94 -5.88
CA PHE A 530 35.62 29.91 -5.32
C PHE A 530 37.09 29.83 -5.82
N GLY A 531 37.63 30.85 -6.51
CA GLY A 531 39.08 31.05 -6.65
C GLY A 531 39.87 30.06 -7.52
N ILE A 532 39.26 28.99 -8.04
CA ILE A 532 39.96 28.03 -8.93
C ILE A 532 40.03 28.61 -10.35
N ARG A 533 41.18 29.17 -10.70
CA ARG A 533 41.45 29.75 -12.03
C ARG A 533 41.57 28.63 -13.08
N GLY A 534 40.62 28.57 -14.02
CA GLY A 534 40.65 27.61 -15.13
C GLY A 534 39.93 26.28 -14.91
N VAL A 535 38.87 26.24 -14.10
CA VAL A 535 37.92 25.11 -14.15
C VAL A 535 37.23 25.13 -15.50
N ASP A 536 37.39 24.05 -16.27
CA ASP A 536 36.75 23.90 -17.57
C ASP A 536 35.25 23.65 -17.39
N THR A 537 34.42 24.58 -17.85
CA THR A 537 32.95 24.49 -17.78
C THR A 537 32.36 23.60 -18.88
N GLU A 538 33.17 23.12 -19.83
CA GLU A 538 32.74 22.17 -20.86
C GLU A 538 32.86 20.70 -20.38
N ASP A 539 33.73 20.42 -19.38
CA ASP A 539 33.96 19.06 -18.82
C ASP A 539 33.14 18.79 -17.54
N GLN A 540 31.82 18.92 -17.67
CA GLN A 540 30.86 18.64 -16.60
C GLN A 540 30.46 17.15 -16.56
N ILE A 541 30.19 16.63 -15.35
CA ILE A 541 29.76 15.25 -15.13
C ILE A 541 28.57 15.18 -14.16
N HIS A 542 27.58 14.36 -14.50
CA HIS A 542 26.42 14.08 -13.65
C HIS A 542 26.84 13.27 -12.42
N LEU A 543 26.56 13.78 -11.21
CA LEU A 543 27.01 13.11 -9.97
C LEU A 543 26.26 11.81 -9.68
N HIS A 544 24.98 11.76 -10.04
CA HIS A 544 24.07 10.71 -9.56
C HIS A 544 23.25 10.03 -10.65
N ARG A 545 22.70 8.89 -10.27
CA ARG A 545 21.61 8.17 -10.92
C ARG A 545 20.63 7.71 -9.85
N VAL A 546 19.37 7.54 -10.21
CA VAL A 546 18.34 7.05 -9.27
C VAL A 546 17.82 5.70 -9.74
N ARG A 547 17.73 4.74 -8.81
CA ARG A 547 17.05 3.47 -9.02
C ARG A 547 15.69 3.48 -8.32
N VAL A 548 14.63 3.16 -9.07
CA VAL A 548 13.26 3.06 -8.56
C VAL A 548 12.95 1.62 -8.16
N TRP A 549 12.30 1.43 -7.01
CA TRP A 549 11.97 0.14 -6.40
C TRP A 549 10.45 -0.08 -6.25
N GLY A 550 9.64 0.94 -6.51
CA GLY A 550 8.21 0.90 -6.29
C GLY A 550 7.53 2.22 -6.59
N LEU A 551 6.30 2.17 -7.11
CA LEU A 551 5.38 3.29 -7.24
C LEU A 551 4.00 2.82 -6.76
N THR A 552 3.36 3.60 -5.90
CA THR A 552 2.00 3.32 -5.39
C THR A 552 1.17 4.60 -5.37
N ALA A 553 -0.15 4.46 -5.32
CA ALA A 553 -1.12 5.56 -5.29
C ALA A 553 -2.08 5.38 -4.12
N SER A 554 -2.50 6.49 -3.51
CA SER A 554 -3.40 6.47 -2.36
C SER A 554 -4.77 5.87 -2.73
N PRO A 555 -5.59 5.42 -1.77
CA PRO A 555 -6.85 4.71 -2.05
C PRO A 555 -7.82 5.43 -2.99
N ALA A 556 -7.85 6.77 -3.00
CA ALA A 556 -8.53 7.57 -4.02
C ALA A 556 -7.59 8.05 -5.14
N GLY A 557 -6.29 8.18 -4.89
CA GLY A 557 -5.26 8.46 -5.90
C GLY A 557 -4.88 9.93 -6.04
N GLY A 558 -5.29 10.81 -5.11
CA GLY A 558 -4.85 12.20 -5.07
C GLY A 558 -3.37 12.36 -4.70
N THR A 559 -2.74 11.32 -4.11
CA THR A 559 -1.30 11.27 -3.83
C THR A 559 -0.68 10.02 -4.44
N SER A 560 0.54 10.13 -4.98
CA SER A 560 1.42 9.00 -5.29
C SER A 560 2.68 9.02 -4.43
N ALA A 561 3.27 7.84 -4.22
CA ALA A 561 4.52 7.64 -3.49
C ALA A 561 5.45 6.74 -4.30
N VAL A 562 6.70 7.16 -4.46
CA VAL A 562 7.75 6.40 -5.16
C VAL A 562 8.88 6.07 -4.20
N PHE A 563 9.33 4.82 -4.19
CA PHE A 563 10.45 4.35 -3.37
C PHE A 563 11.71 4.27 -4.25
N ILE A 564 12.77 4.97 -3.83
CA ILE A 564 14.01 5.11 -4.59
C ILE A 564 15.28 4.80 -3.77
N SER A 565 16.38 4.53 -4.47
CA SER A 565 17.72 4.76 -3.95
C SER A 565 18.54 5.65 -4.90
N GLN A 566 19.26 6.60 -4.31
CA GLN A 566 20.23 7.47 -4.98
C GLN A 566 21.60 6.78 -5.00
N HIS A 567 22.28 6.79 -6.15
CA HIS A 567 23.61 6.19 -6.36
C HIS A 567 24.57 7.23 -6.95
N SER A 568 25.84 7.19 -6.57
CA SER A 568 26.95 7.89 -7.22
C SER A 568 27.28 7.29 -8.59
N ASN A 569 27.67 8.16 -9.54
CA ASN A 569 28.29 7.77 -10.81
C ASN A 569 29.82 7.76 -10.75
N LEU A 570 30.42 8.25 -9.65
CA LEU A 570 31.85 8.55 -9.54
C LEU A 570 32.61 7.56 -8.67
N ASP A 571 31.97 7.13 -7.59
CA ASP A 571 32.55 6.29 -6.55
C ASP A 571 31.85 4.92 -6.53
N PHE A 572 32.62 3.86 -6.30
CA PHE A 572 32.07 2.53 -6.08
C PHE A 572 31.44 2.46 -4.69
N GLU A 573 30.13 2.65 -4.62
CA GLU A 573 29.35 2.51 -3.40
C GLU A 573 29.47 1.09 -2.80
N ARG A 574 29.36 1.01 -1.47
CA ARG A 574 29.29 -0.27 -0.76
C ARG A 574 27.84 -0.62 -0.51
N ASP A 575 27.32 -1.61 -1.24
CA ASP A 575 25.98 -2.21 -1.11
C ASP A 575 25.73 -2.81 0.29
N THR A 576 25.56 -1.93 1.27
CA THR A 576 25.48 -2.23 2.70
C THR A 576 24.47 -1.28 3.35
N PHE A 577 23.85 -1.72 4.45
CA PHE A 577 22.77 -1.00 5.13
C PHE A 577 23.13 0.42 5.62
N ALA A 578 24.41 0.79 5.65
CA ALA A 578 24.89 2.12 6.05
C ALA A 578 25.41 2.99 4.88
N GLY A 579 25.37 2.48 3.63
CA GLY A 579 25.89 3.19 2.46
C GLY A 579 24.83 3.69 1.48
N LEU A 580 23.73 2.96 1.32
CA LEU A 580 22.72 3.24 0.28
C LEU A 580 21.72 4.32 0.74
N LYS A 581 21.68 5.47 0.05
CA LYS A 581 20.72 6.56 0.33
C LYS A 581 19.33 6.22 -0.23
N CYS A 582 18.53 5.50 0.55
CA CYS A 582 17.13 5.18 0.24
C CYS A 582 16.15 6.26 0.72
N ARG A 583 15.15 6.61 -0.11
CA ARG A 583 14.09 7.57 0.22
C ARG A 583 12.73 7.15 -0.35
N VAL A 584 11.64 7.53 0.31
CA VAL A 584 10.30 7.64 -0.31
C VAL A 584 10.04 9.10 -0.63
N LEU A 585 9.66 9.38 -1.87
CA LEU A 585 9.24 10.71 -2.33
C LEU A 585 7.73 10.70 -2.62
N PHE A 586 7.05 11.81 -2.37
CA PHE A 586 5.60 11.95 -2.56
C PHE A 586 5.28 12.91 -3.72
N GLY A 587 4.05 12.85 -4.23
CA GLY A 587 3.60 13.72 -5.30
C GLY A 587 2.09 13.82 -5.34
N THR A 588 1.58 15.04 -5.48
CA THR A 588 0.14 15.32 -5.52
C THR A 588 -0.38 15.29 -6.95
N HIS A 589 -1.40 14.47 -7.21
CA HIS A 589 -2.15 14.48 -8.46
C HIS A 589 -3.40 15.34 -8.26
N VAL A 590 -3.26 16.64 -8.50
CA VAL A 590 -4.38 17.59 -8.38
C VAL A 590 -5.41 17.32 -9.46
N GLY A 591 -6.37 16.44 -9.16
CA GLY A 591 -7.62 16.36 -9.88
C GLY A 591 -8.30 17.73 -9.83
N SER A 592 -8.86 18.17 -10.97
CA SER A 592 -9.45 19.50 -11.12
C SER A 592 -10.25 19.92 -9.89
N GLN A 593 -9.84 21.01 -9.24
CA GLN A 593 -10.59 21.58 -8.13
C GLN A 593 -12.06 21.71 -8.51
N VAL A 594 -12.96 21.12 -7.74
CA VAL A 594 -14.41 21.33 -7.91
C VAL A 594 -14.75 22.67 -7.25
N THR A 595 -14.32 23.75 -7.90
CA THR A 595 -14.59 25.12 -7.49
C THR A 595 -16.07 25.46 -7.72
N GLY A 596 -16.90 25.14 -6.74
CA GLY A 596 -18.30 25.50 -6.73
C GLY A 596 -19.25 24.29 -6.65
N GLU A 597 -20.41 24.58 -6.08
CA GLU A 597 -21.52 23.66 -5.89
C GLU A 597 -21.93 23.01 -7.22
N SER A 598 -21.72 21.71 -7.35
CA SER A 598 -22.20 20.90 -8.47
C SER A 598 -22.55 19.52 -7.95
N GLU A 599 -23.82 19.15 -8.08
CA GLU A 599 -24.37 17.92 -7.52
C GLU A 599 -23.67 16.68 -8.10
N VAL A 600 -23.36 15.71 -7.24
CA VAL A 600 -22.78 14.42 -7.63
C VAL A 600 -23.84 13.63 -8.41
N THR A 601 -23.86 13.82 -9.73
CA THR A 601 -24.81 13.17 -10.62
C THR A 601 -24.50 11.67 -10.71
N ASN A 602 -25.49 10.85 -10.34
CA ASN A 602 -25.37 9.40 -10.22
C ASN A 602 -24.87 8.74 -11.51
N GLY A 603 -23.90 7.83 -11.42
CA GLY A 603 -23.45 7.05 -12.58
C GLY A 603 -22.27 6.10 -12.35
N ALA A 604 -21.41 6.37 -11.37
CA ALA A 604 -20.39 5.44 -10.89
C ALA A 604 -20.67 5.07 -9.43
N ILE A 605 -20.41 3.81 -9.05
CA ILE A 605 -20.40 3.40 -7.64
C ILE A 605 -19.22 4.14 -6.97
N PRO A 606 -19.45 5.01 -5.98
CA PRO A 606 -18.34 5.66 -5.29
C PRO A 606 -17.53 4.61 -4.55
N LYS A 607 -16.21 4.61 -4.77
CA LYS A 607 -15.28 3.72 -4.05
C LYS A 607 -15.50 3.90 -2.55
N SER A 608 -15.77 2.82 -1.83
CA SER A 608 -16.16 2.83 -0.40
C SER A 608 -14.96 3.06 0.52
N LEU A 609 -14.31 4.21 0.36
CA LEU A 609 -13.12 4.62 1.10
C LEU A 609 -13.40 4.64 2.62
N SER A 610 -12.43 4.16 3.39
CA SER A 610 -12.39 4.33 4.85
C SER A 610 -12.36 5.82 5.25
N THR A 611 -12.64 6.14 6.51
CA THR A 611 -12.52 7.52 6.99
C THR A 611 -11.05 7.94 7.06
N GLU A 612 -10.15 7.01 7.38
CA GLU A 612 -8.69 7.15 7.28
C GLU A 612 -8.28 7.54 5.85
N ALA A 613 -8.79 6.83 4.84
CA ALA A 613 -8.53 7.17 3.44
C ALA A 613 -9.06 8.56 3.11
N LYS A 614 -10.32 8.87 3.44
CA LYS A 614 -10.92 10.20 3.18
C LYS A 614 -10.16 11.34 3.88
N ALA A 615 -9.69 11.14 5.11
CA ALA A 615 -8.96 12.15 5.87
C ALA A 615 -7.60 12.47 5.21
N TRP A 616 -6.85 11.45 4.81
CA TRP A 616 -5.61 11.61 4.06
C TRP A 616 -5.82 12.35 2.73
N GLU A 617 -6.78 11.91 1.93
CA GLU A 617 -7.08 12.52 0.63
C GLU A 617 -7.53 13.98 0.80
N TRP A 618 -8.25 14.31 1.87
CA TRP A 618 -8.61 15.70 2.19
C TRP A 618 -7.43 16.56 2.64
N MET A 619 -6.44 16.01 3.35
CA MET A 619 -5.22 16.74 3.73
C MET A 619 -4.27 16.94 2.54
N TYR A 620 -4.08 15.91 1.70
CA TYR A 620 -2.96 15.85 0.74
C TYR A 620 -3.34 15.50 -0.71
N GLY A 621 -4.55 15.01 -0.96
CA GLY A 621 -5.01 14.55 -2.27
C GLY A 621 -6.04 15.46 -2.95
N GLY A 622 -6.37 16.62 -2.34
CA GLY A 622 -7.43 17.51 -2.83
C GLY A 622 -8.86 16.97 -2.64
N GLY A 623 -9.04 15.98 -1.76
CA GLY A 623 -10.31 15.31 -1.49
C GLY A 623 -11.35 16.18 -0.76
N PRO A 624 -12.64 15.76 -0.76
CA PRO A 624 -13.71 16.51 -0.13
C PRO A 624 -13.66 16.43 1.41
N HIS A 625 -14.23 17.44 2.07
CA HIS A 625 -14.32 17.50 3.54
C HIS A 625 -14.89 16.24 4.18
N VAL A 626 -14.28 15.80 5.28
CA VAL A 626 -14.65 14.62 6.07
C VAL A 626 -15.57 15.00 7.22
N PRO A 627 -16.82 14.49 7.27
CA PRO A 627 -17.75 14.72 8.37
C PRO A 627 -17.19 14.20 9.70
N GLY A 628 -17.11 15.06 10.71
CA GLY A 628 -16.62 14.69 12.06
C GLY A 628 -15.11 14.76 12.22
N PHE A 629 -14.39 15.25 11.21
CA PHE A 629 -12.97 15.54 11.24
C PHE A 629 -12.72 17.00 10.79
N SER A 630 -12.80 17.28 9.49
CA SER A 630 -12.61 18.66 8.96
C SER A 630 -13.86 19.55 9.03
N MET A 631 -15.05 18.95 9.12
CA MET A 631 -16.31 19.65 9.33
C MET A 631 -17.06 19.05 10.52
N PRO A 632 -17.99 19.78 11.16
CA PRO A 632 -18.95 19.15 12.06
C PRO A 632 -19.63 18.03 11.27
N ALA A 633 -19.75 16.83 11.85
CA ALA A 633 -20.38 15.72 11.14
C ALA A 633 -21.84 16.08 10.82
N GLN A 634 -22.09 16.43 9.55
CA GLN A 634 -23.40 16.83 9.06
C GLN A 634 -24.39 15.69 9.29
N THR A 635 -25.55 16.03 9.86
CA THR A 635 -26.59 15.07 10.26
C THR A 635 -27.38 14.59 9.05
N SER A 636 -26.79 13.68 8.27
CA SER A 636 -27.48 12.91 7.24
C SER A 636 -28.39 11.85 7.89
N GLY A 637 -29.55 12.30 8.38
CA GLY A 637 -30.55 11.50 9.09
C GLY A 637 -30.56 11.73 10.60
N ASP A 638 -31.73 11.58 11.22
CA ASP A 638 -32.00 11.88 12.63
C ASP A 638 -31.19 11.05 13.63
N ASN A 639 -30.73 9.87 13.21
CA ASN A 639 -30.32 8.76 14.09
C ASN A 639 -29.28 9.13 15.16
N ARG A 640 -28.22 9.88 14.84
CA ARG A 640 -27.18 10.20 15.86
C ARG A 640 -27.68 11.22 16.90
N THR A 641 -28.51 12.17 16.50
CA THR A 641 -29.12 13.10 17.47
C THR A 641 -30.10 12.32 18.34
N ALA A 642 -30.99 11.54 17.73
CA ALA A 642 -31.92 10.66 18.45
C ALA A 642 -31.20 9.68 19.41
N LEU A 643 -30.05 9.13 19.04
CA LEU A 643 -29.22 8.29 19.91
C LEU A 643 -28.68 9.08 21.12
N ARG A 644 -28.13 10.27 20.91
CA ARG A 644 -27.66 11.12 22.02
C ARG A 644 -28.81 11.60 22.91
N ASP A 645 -30.00 11.85 22.35
CA ASP A 645 -31.20 12.22 23.09
C ASP A 645 -31.71 11.05 23.97
N GLN A 646 -31.72 9.82 23.43
CA GLN A 646 -32.04 8.60 24.20
C GLN A 646 -31.07 8.37 25.36
N PHE A 647 -29.78 8.69 25.16
CA PHE A 647 -28.75 8.62 26.18
C PHE A 647 -28.65 9.87 27.08
N GLU A 648 -29.42 10.94 26.83
CA GLU A 648 -29.26 12.22 27.56
C GLU A 648 -29.57 12.06 29.05
N ILE A 649 -30.67 11.36 29.38
CA ILE A 649 -31.07 11.08 30.77
C ILE A 649 -29.98 10.27 31.49
N ILE A 650 -29.32 9.35 30.77
CA ILE A 650 -28.25 8.49 31.28
C ILE A 650 -26.93 9.27 31.44
N ALA A 651 -26.64 10.24 30.57
CA ALA A 651 -25.50 11.14 30.72
C ALA A 651 -25.68 12.04 31.97
N ARG A 652 -26.88 12.59 32.16
CA ARG A 652 -27.24 13.46 33.31
C ARG A 652 -27.26 12.76 34.66
N THR A 653 -27.33 11.42 34.72
CA THR A 653 -27.22 10.66 35.99
C THR A 653 -25.79 10.29 36.36
N GLN A 654 -24.80 10.53 35.49
CA GLN A 654 -23.40 10.26 35.81
C GLN A 654 -22.84 11.22 36.87
N LYS A 655 -21.93 10.70 37.69
CA LYS A 655 -21.29 11.41 38.80
C LYS A 655 -19.78 11.43 38.62
N CYS A 656 -19.14 12.48 39.15
CA CYS A 656 -17.70 12.57 39.23
C CYS A 656 -17.12 11.50 40.17
N ILE A 657 -16.23 10.63 39.65
CA ILE A 657 -15.59 9.55 40.43
C ILE A 657 -14.73 10.07 41.60
N PHE A 658 -14.30 11.35 41.56
CA PHE A 658 -13.44 11.96 42.59
C PHE A 658 -14.20 12.68 43.71
N CYS A 659 -15.46 13.08 43.49
CA CYS A 659 -16.21 13.89 44.47
C CYS A 659 -17.73 13.69 44.47
N GLU A 660 -18.25 12.68 43.78
CA GLU A 660 -19.67 12.24 43.72
C GLU A 660 -20.73 13.27 43.26
N LEU A 661 -20.33 14.51 43.00
CA LEU A 661 -21.18 15.55 42.41
C LEU A 661 -21.62 15.17 40.99
N PRO A 662 -22.80 15.63 40.53
CA PRO A 662 -23.25 15.43 39.15
C PRO A 662 -22.24 15.96 38.12
N LEU A 663 -22.22 15.34 36.94
CA LEU A 663 -21.51 15.87 35.78
C LEU A 663 -22.49 16.65 34.90
N LEU A 664 -22.15 17.90 34.61
CA LEU A 664 -22.88 18.77 33.69
C LEU A 664 -22.11 18.87 32.37
N PRO A 665 -22.76 18.76 31.20
CA PRO A 665 -22.10 18.98 29.92
C PRO A 665 -21.67 20.44 29.80
N ARG A 666 -20.48 20.66 29.25
CA ARG A 666 -19.96 22.01 28.96
C ARG A 666 -20.53 22.52 27.64
N ASP A 667 -20.41 23.84 27.41
CA ASP A 667 -20.84 24.52 26.17
C ASP A 667 -20.22 23.92 24.90
N ASP A 668 -19.13 23.17 25.06
CA ASP A 668 -18.41 22.50 24.00
C ASP A 668 -19.15 21.23 23.47
N GLY A 669 -20.04 20.62 24.25
CA GLY A 669 -20.72 19.36 23.95
C GLY A 669 -19.82 18.11 23.83
N SER A 670 -18.51 18.28 24.08
CA SER A 670 -17.45 17.27 23.96
C SER A 670 -16.85 16.87 25.32
N SER A 671 -17.07 17.66 26.37
CA SER A 671 -16.66 17.35 27.73
C SER A 671 -17.77 17.68 28.75
N SER A 672 -17.67 17.08 29.94
CA SER A 672 -18.54 17.34 31.08
C SER A 672 -17.71 17.61 32.32
N CYS A 673 -18.20 18.45 33.23
CA CYS A 673 -17.52 18.76 34.49
C CYS A 673 -18.47 18.78 35.69
N CYS A 674 -17.91 18.55 36.88
CA CYS A 674 -18.58 18.85 38.15
C CYS A 674 -18.19 20.24 38.67
N ASP A 675 -18.94 20.77 39.63
CA ASP A 675 -18.71 22.09 40.25
C ASP A 675 -17.31 22.26 40.88
N ASN A 676 -16.65 21.15 41.26
CA ASN A 676 -15.27 21.13 41.77
C ASN A 676 -14.20 21.19 40.67
N GLY A 677 -14.57 21.35 39.40
CA GLY A 677 -13.63 21.57 38.29
C GLY A 677 -13.03 20.31 37.64
N HIS A 678 -13.30 19.10 38.13
CA HIS A 678 -12.92 17.87 37.42
C HIS A 678 -13.64 17.78 36.08
N VAL A 679 -12.90 17.53 34.99
CA VAL A 679 -13.40 17.43 33.62
C VAL A 679 -13.22 16.01 33.10
N PHE A 680 -14.24 15.51 32.40
CA PHE A 680 -14.26 14.20 31.73
C PHE A 680 -14.65 14.39 30.27
N GLU A 681 -14.09 13.62 29.36
CA GLU A 681 -14.49 13.61 27.95
C GLU A 681 -15.82 12.85 27.78
N ASN A 682 -16.65 13.29 26.84
CA ASN A 682 -17.91 12.65 26.52
C ASN A 682 -17.74 11.64 25.38
N CYS A 683 -18.42 10.50 25.47
CA CYS A 683 -18.52 9.51 24.40
C CYS A 683 -19.01 10.17 23.10
N ALA A 684 -18.25 10.10 22.01
CA ALA A 684 -18.62 10.73 20.74
C ALA A 684 -19.91 10.16 20.13
N ASN A 685 -20.28 8.93 20.48
CA ASN A 685 -21.49 8.29 19.97
C ASN A 685 -22.74 8.59 20.83
N THR A 686 -22.65 8.47 22.15
CA THR A 686 -23.80 8.57 23.07
C THR A 686 -23.84 9.84 23.92
N GLY A 687 -22.78 10.64 23.96
CA GLY A 687 -22.64 11.81 24.82
C GLY A 687 -22.39 11.53 26.31
N VAL A 688 -22.42 10.26 26.75
CA VAL A 688 -22.20 9.87 28.15
C VAL A 688 -20.73 10.13 28.57
N PRO A 689 -20.46 10.76 29.74
CA PRO A 689 -19.10 10.98 30.23
C PRO A 689 -18.30 9.69 30.45
N VAL A 690 -17.01 9.71 30.08
CA VAL A 690 -16.07 8.59 30.30
C VAL A 690 -15.45 8.73 31.69
N VAL A 691 -16.05 8.08 32.69
CA VAL A 691 -15.70 8.26 34.12
C VAL A 691 -14.60 7.32 34.66
N ALA A 692 -14.10 6.38 33.85
CA ALA A 692 -13.10 5.40 34.25
C ALA A 692 -12.08 5.10 33.12
N PRO A 693 -10.87 4.58 33.44
CA PRO A 693 -9.97 4.03 32.43
C PRO A 693 -10.55 2.75 31.80
N ASN A 694 -10.01 2.36 30.64
CA ASN A 694 -10.28 1.10 29.93
C ASN A 694 -11.73 0.83 29.45
N ILE A 695 -12.72 1.62 29.87
CA ILE A 695 -14.13 1.51 29.42
C ILE A 695 -14.39 2.16 28.05
N SER A 696 -13.38 2.78 27.41
CA SER A 696 -13.51 3.47 26.12
C SER A 696 -12.38 3.13 25.14
N ARG A 697 -12.61 3.45 23.87
CA ARG A 697 -11.67 3.36 22.74
C ARG A 697 -11.49 4.74 22.13
N THR A 698 -10.28 5.09 21.71
CA THR A 698 -9.98 6.35 21.03
C THR A 698 -10.15 6.17 19.52
N CYS A 699 -10.66 7.16 18.79
CA CYS A 699 -10.70 7.10 17.32
C CYS A 699 -9.33 7.45 16.72
N GLY A 700 -8.85 6.66 15.76
CA GLY A 700 -7.55 6.91 15.11
C GLY A 700 -7.50 8.16 14.24
N VAL A 701 -8.66 8.70 13.82
CA VAL A 701 -8.73 9.87 12.93
C VAL A 701 -9.04 11.16 13.70
N CYS A 702 -10.12 11.20 14.50
CA CYS A 702 -10.56 12.43 15.17
C CYS A 702 -10.19 12.54 16.65
N GLY A 703 -9.42 11.58 17.19
CA GLY A 703 -9.00 11.56 18.61
C GLY A 703 -10.11 11.38 19.65
N MET A 704 -11.39 11.50 19.29
CA MET A 704 -12.50 11.38 20.24
C MET A 704 -12.67 9.96 20.78
N LYS A 705 -13.09 9.85 22.03
CA LYS A 705 -13.34 8.57 22.71
C LYS A 705 -14.79 8.09 22.54
N CYS A 706 -14.98 6.79 22.39
CA CYS A 706 -16.28 6.10 22.45
C CYS A 706 -16.26 5.05 23.54
N LEU A 707 -17.34 4.92 24.31
CA LEU A 707 -17.50 3.85 25.30
C LEU A 707 -17.62 2.48 24.62
N ASN A 708 -17.10 1.44 25.27
CA ASN A 708 -17.30 0.04 24.88
C ASN A 708 -18.78 -0.33 24.93
N SER A 709 -19.27 -1.10 23.96
CA SER A 709 -20.67 -1.58 23.95
C SER A 709 -21.05 -2.35 25.22
N GLU A 710 -20.11 -3.10 25.81
CA GLU A 710 -20.31 -3.79 27.10
C GLU A 710 -20.58 -2.82 28.25
N GLU A 711 -19.90 -1.67 28.29
CA GLU A 711 -20.13 -0.66 29.32
C GLU A 711 -21.42 0.12 29.08
N LEU A 712 -21.78 0.37 27.82
CA LEU A 712 -23.09 0.93 27.48
C LEU A 712 -24.24 0.00 27.91
N LEU A 713 -24.04 -1.33 27.83
CA LEU A 713 -24.99 -2.32 28.35
C LEU A 713 -25.02 -2.37 29.89
N ASN A 714 -23.90 -2.12 30.58
CA ASN A 714 -23.85 -1.99 32.04
C ASN A 714 -24.60 -0.73 32.52
N ILE A 715 -24.38 0.41 31.86
CA ILE A 715 -24.92 1.72 32.23
C ILE A 715 -26.40 1.87 31.79
N ALA A 716 -26.76 1.29 30.64
CA ALA A 716 -28.09 1.44 30.02
C ALA A 716 -28.65 0.11 29.47
N PRO A 717 -28.86 -0.92 30.30
CA PRO A 717 -29.40 -2.21 29.86
C PRO A 717 -30.78 -2.11 29.19
N GLN A 718 -31.55 -1.06 29.50
CA GLN A 718 -32.83 -0.75 28.87
C GLN A 718 -32.73 -0.28 27.41
N LEU A 719 -31.53 0.02 26.90
CA LEU A 719 -31.28 0.40 25.51
C LEU A 719 -30.54 -0.69 24.71
N LYS A 720 -30.55 -1.95 25.19
CA LYS A 720 -29.79 -3.08 24.59
C LYS A 720 -29.94 -3.17 23.07
N ASP A 721 -31.17 -3.20 22.57
CA ASP A 721 -31.44 -3.44 21.15
C ASP A 721 -30.87 -2.33 20.25
N ILE A 722 -30.81 -1.09 20.77
CA ILE A 722 -30.21 0.08 20.12
C ILE A 722 -28.69 0.00 20.19
N ILE A 723 -28.12 -0.42 21.33
CA ILE A 723 -26.67 -0.62 21.49
C ILE A 723 -26.15 -1.72 20.54
N GLU A 724 -26.93 -2.76 20.28
CA GLU A 724 -26.55 -3.85 19.38
C GLU A 724 -26.79 -3.55 17.89
N GLN A 725 -27.59 -2.52 17.55
CA GLN A 725 -27.92 -2.13 16.16
C GLN A 725 -27.19 -0.86 15.69
N ASP A 726 -27.23 0.24 16.46
CA ASP A 726 -26.74 1.56 16.04
C ASP A 726 -25.30 1.84 16.48
N ILE A 727 -24.69 1.01 17.34
CA ILE A 727 -23.35 1.25 17.92
C ILE A 727 -22.34 0.24 17.39
N SER A 728 -21.62 0.64 16.33
CA SER A 728 -20.50 -0.15 15.81
C SER A 728 -19.40 -0.32 16.89
N PRO A 729 -18.96 -1.56 17.18
CA PRO A 729 -17.80 -1.79 18.06
C PRO A 729 -16.46 -1.49 17.35
N GLU A 730 -16.45 -1.31 16.03
CA GLU A 730 -15.25 -1.19 15.20
C GLU A 730 -15.01 0.26 14.73
N LEU A 731 -16.07 1.05 14.56
CA LEU A 731 -16.04 2.41 13.97
C LEU A 731 -16.54 3.49 14.95
N CYS A 732 -15.93 4.68 14.90
CA CYS A 732 -16.32 5.83 15.71
C CYS A 732 -17.57 6.55 15.17
N GLY A 733 -18.66 6.62 15.95
CA GLY A 733 -19.87 7.40 15.62
C GLY A 733 -19.67 8.93 15.52
N GLY A 734 -18.47 9.43 15.82
CA GLY A 734 -18.07 10.81 15.56
C GLY A 734 -17.85 11.11 14.08
N CYS A 735 -17.06 10.27 13.38
CA CYS A 735 -16.53 10.51 12.03
C CYS A 735 -16.47 9.27 11.10
N GLY A 736 -16.75 8.07 11.62
CA GLY A 736 -16.60 6.79 10.93
C GLY A 736 -15.20 6.16 10.98
N GLY A 737 -14.19 6.83 11.55
CA GLY A 737 -12.83 6.31 11.68
C GLY A 737 -12.72 5.14 12.64
N LYS A 738 -11.88 4.16 12.30
CA LYS A 738 -11.68 2.92 13.08
C LYS A 738 -11.02 3.26 14.41
N PHE A 739 -11.32 2.45 15.42
CA PHE A 739 -10.73 2.65 16.74
C PHE A 739 -9.23 2.34 16.77
N VAL A 740 -8.51 3.13 17.55
CA VAL A 740 -7.23 2.77 18.13
C VAL A 740 -7.47 2.29 19.57
N GLY A 741 -7.02 1.05 19.84
CA GLY A 741 -6.99 0.43 21.16
C GLY A 741 -5.72 -0.38 21.36
#